data_AF-A0A0M9EQT7-F1
#
_entry.id   AF-A0A0M9EQT7-F1
#
_cell.length_a   1.000
_cell.length_b   1.000
_cell.length_c   1.000
_cell.angle_alpha   90.00
_cell.angle_beta   90.00
_cell.angle_gamma   90.00
#
_symmetry.space_group_name_H-M   'P 1'
#
loop_
_entity.id
_entity.type
_entity.pdbx_description
1 polymer ?
#
loop_
_entity_poly.entity_id
_entity_poly.type
_entity_poly.pdbx_seq_one_letter_code
_entity_poly.pdbx_strand_id
1 'polypeptide(L)'
;GIVSSLVGENSTSFLLQNVGFFNVKQSVTDATKNKVLVAGGNEVVLKSWGFGQIKNATSDTGFFVNGDNIPAMNRSKSLLGSQYDKLQPNIFSRRRPKYYDEPKSNVMNVKALGAKGDGVTDDTIVLNSILSGAANTSSIVHFPYGVYIVTDTLRVPIGSRIIGQAWSQIMGKGSNFQNELKPRAVVQVGRRGDVGIIEIQDIMFTVNGATAGAVVVEWNAREATQGSVGLWDSHIRVGGAAGSDLQYTNCPKLSGSVNPKCKAASTLFHLTPGSSAYLENAWNWVADHDLDRKNRDQLQSTVFYQYQLSNASNILMGMIQTETPYYQPTPQAPKPFEASVGLFANDPTFKECKDDRCRMSLAVRILDSTAVYILGTGLYSWFYNYKQDCVQTQNCQTKGFEVEESYDLWVYNLCTKAIIEMVSPRNSTPTYARDNVNGFLSSILAWLQGSNEVAGKRAFPGFLIHQPDDVIEFDVPENCQTALTQRVLCDWDVSDFTQPKYRGSLESKSKTDLICDAGCGESLRSWFNTVELACRGYTLGGAVPMLWAGYMWAGYNETCLKDSSGQYCNDVISKFTSVSDYTKMPREEMCSTCYVKRLAMMQASPYSIYDDYYETQLQYIYTKCGLKGNTTVPNSLTPELEDNSLDCGTDEWYTTSTGETCDSIGLKRGVSSASLFIVNQYRLPNCSADAVIEPGTKLCMPAKCDRVHQLRTEEDCHLLESNATNKLLEGDVQLYNPWVGYNCINLQEFTAAYGNIICFGPEFEQNNTSSNSTDTTTPQPFNPYTYDKIAPPTGAKVPQGTTERCGRWYVAGKEDSCAHICAVSSIDIDLLFMVNTGLGTDAAACSAKLVAGNAYCVGPNHDWKDPYPQRTSVSTTIYITDGYVWPAETGE
;
A
#
# COMPACT_ATOMS: atom_id res chain seq x y z
N GLY A 1 17.20 -39.59 -26.79
CA GLY A 1 16.57 -38.38 -26.25
C GLY A 1 17.53 -37.25 -26.47
N ILE A 2 17.96 -36.58 -25.41
CA ILE A 2 18.91 -35.48 -25.44
C ILE A 2 20.33 -36.04 -25.43
N VAL A 3 21.18 -35.48 -26.30
CA VAL A 3 22.62 -35.74 -26.33
C VAL A 3 23.31 -34.45 -25.86
N SER A 4 24.00 -34.50 -24.74
CA SER A 4 24.78 -33.40 -24.17
C SER A 4 26.28 -33.66 -24.37
N SER A 5 27.06 -32.62 -24.55
CA SER A 5 28.52 -32.67 -24.44
C SER A 5 29.03 -31.97 -23.18
N LEU A 6 28.12 -31.49 -22.33
CA LEU A 6 28.40 -30.74 -21.11
C LEU A 6 28.74 -31.70 -19.97
N VAL A 7 29.99 -31.68 -19.52
CA VAL A 7 30.45 -32.46 -18.36
C VAL A 7 31.64 -31.79 -17.69
N GLY A 8 31.60 -31.68 -16.36
CA GLY A 8 32.68 -31.13 -15.53
C GLY A 8 32.24 -29.89 -14.76
N GLU A 9 32.96 -29.59 -13.68
CA GLU A 9 32.68 -28.49 -12.74
C GLU A 9 32.69 -27.10 -13.41
N ASN A 10 33.33 -26.98 -14.58
CA ASN A 10 33.40 -25.74 -15.40
C ASN A 10 32.46 -25.73 -16.63
N SER A 11 31.39 -26.53 -16.66
CA SER A 11 30.48 -26.59 -17.82
C SER A 11 29.25 -25.67 -17.67
N THR A 12 28.71 -25.20 -18.80
CA THR A 12 27.46 -24.41 -18.88
C THR A 12 26.32 -25.12 -18.16
N SER A 13 25.48 -24.35 -17.46
CA SER A 13 24.32 -24.87 -16.76
C SER A 13 23.33 -25.53 -17.74
N PHE A 14 22.75 -26.65 -17.33
CA PHE A 14 21.74 -27.36 -18.12
C PHE A 14 20.59 -27.80 -17.22
N LEU A 15 19.36 -27.49 -17.61
CA LEU A 15 18.16 -27.77 -16.82
C LEU A 15 17.10 -28.48 -17.67
N LEU A 16 16.55 -29.56 -17.14
CA LEU A 16 15.33 -30.21 -17.59
C LEU A 16 14.32 -30.16 -16.46
N GLN A 17 13.14 -29.60 -16.71
CA GLN A 17 12.09 -29.52 -15.71
C GLN A 17 10.74 -29.87 -16.33
N ASN A 18 10.01 -30.77 -15.66
CA ASN A 18 8.73 -31.33 -16.13
C ASN A 18 8.83 -31.97 -17.54
N VAL A 19 9.85 -32.80 -17.77
CA VAL A 19 10.12 -33.43 -19.08
C VAL A 19 9.77 -34.91 -19.05
N GLY A 20 8.97 -35.37 -20.01
CA GLY A 20 8.68 -36.79 -20.24
C GLY A 20 9.41 -37.34 -21.46
N PHE A 21 10.07 -38.48 -21.31
CA PHE A 21 10.65 -39.27 -22.40
C PHE A 21 9.83 -40.55 -22.57
N PHE A 22 9.09 -40.65 -23.69
CA PHE A 22 8.22 -41.78 -23.99
C PHE A 22 8.76 -42.58 -25.18
N ASN A 23 8.96 -43.88 -24.99
CA ASN A 23 9.57 -44.79 -25.97
C ASN A 23 10.95 -44.33 -26.46
N VAL A 24 11.75 -43.76 -25.56
CA VAL A 24 13.09 -43.25 -25.85
C VAL A 24 14.10 -44.21 -25.25
N LYS A 25 14.93 -44.87 -26.08
CA LYS A 25 15.91 -45.90 -25.62
C LYS A 25 16.95 -45.38 -24.61
N GLN A 26 17.40 -44.14 -24.78
CA GLN A 26 18.31 -43.45 -23.86
C GLN A 26 17.83 -42.00 -23.72
N SER A 27 17.40 -41.59 -22.53
CA SER A 27 16.76 -40.29 -22.31
C SER A 27 17.76 -39.15 -22.41
N VAL A 28 18.85 -39.21 -21.65
CA VAL A 28 19.95 -38.23 -21.69
C VAL A 28 21.28 -38.97 -21.79
N THR A 29 22.10 -38.61 -22.77
CA THR A 29 23.44 -39.17 -22.98
C THR A 29 24.49 -38.07 -23.02
N ASP A 30 25.68 -38.38 -22.53
CA ASP A 30 26.89 -37.59 -22.64
C ASP A 30 27.71 -38.14 -23.82
N ALA A 31 27.84 -37.33 -24.88
CA ALA A 31 28.60 -37.69 -26.07
C ALA A 31 30.11 -37.67 -25.85
N THR A 32 30.62 -36.87 -24.91
CA THR A 32 32.05 -36.73 -24.65
C THR A 32 32.59 -37.95 -23.90
N LYS A 33 31.87 -38.45 -22.90
CA LYS A 33 32.23 -39.68 -22.17
C LYS A 33 31.53 -40.93 -22.69
N ASN A 34 30.71 -40.80 -23.72
CA ASN A 34 29.85 -41.86 -24.25
C ASN A 34 29.04 -42.57 -23.14
N LYS A 35 28.48 -41.78 -22.22
CA LYS A 35 27.81 -42.27 -20.99
C LYS A 35 26.31 -41.99 -21.06
N VAL A 36 25.49 -42.96 -20.67
CA VAL A 36 24.06 -42.71 -20.42
C VAL A 36 23.91 -42.05 -19.04
N LEU A 37 23.34 -40.84 -19.02
CA LEU A 37 23.14 -40.04 -17.81
C LEU A 37 21.76 -40.29 -17.22
N VAL A 38 20.75 -40.37 -18.09
CA VAL A 38 19.38 -40.77 -17.71
C VAL A 38 18.98 -41.93 -18.62
N ALA A 39 18.70 -43.07 -18.01
CA ALA A 39 18.22 -44.24 -18.71
C ALA A 39 16.93 -43.93 -19.50
N GLY A 40 16.77 -44.60 -20.63
CA GLY A 40 15.53 -44.57 -21.39
C GLY A 40 14.57 -45.69 -21.03
N GLY A 41 13.44 -45.72 -21.70
CA GLY A 41 12.41 -46.74 -21.51
C GLY A 41 11.12 -46.37 -22.24
N ASN A 42 10.07 -47.13 -21.94
CA ASN A 42 8.72 -46.82 -22.42
C ASN A 42 8.24 -45.47 -21.86
N GLU A 43 8.63 -45.16 -20.63
CA GLU A 43 8.23 -43.94 -19.93
C GLU A 43 9.26 -43.55 -18.87
N VAL A 44 9.80 -42.34 -18.97
CA VAL A 44 10.69 -41.73 -17.98
C VAL A 44 10.28 -40.27 -17.80
N VAL A 45 9.89 -39.88 -16.58
CA VAL A 45 9.47 -38.51 -16.26
C VAL A 45 10.48 -37.87 -15.31
N LEU A 46 11.03 -36.73 -15.72
CA LEU A 46 11.94 -35.91 -14.92
C LEU A 46 11.20 -34.71 -14.36
N LYS A 47 11.09 -34.62 -13.03
CA LYS A 47 10.50 -33.46 -12.35
C LYS A 47 11.40 -32.23 -12.49
N SER A 48 12.68 -32.36 -12.12
CA SER A 48 13.71 -31.33 -12.23
C SER A 48 15.08 -32.00 -12.14
N TRP A 49 15.92 -31.81 -13.16
CA TRP A 49 17.19 -32.51 -13.33
C TRP A 49 18.19 -31.63 -14.10
N GLY A 50 19.48 -31.66 -13.76
CA GLY A 50 20.42 -30.79 -14.46
C GLY A 50 21.91 -30.88 -14.09
N PHE A 51 22.69 -29.95 -14.64
CA PHE A 51 24.12 -29.74 -14.39
C PHE A 51 24.40 -28.29 -14.02
N GLY A 52 25.24 -28.08 -13.01
CA GLY A 52 25.77 -26.77 -12.66
C GLY A 52 25.67 -26.44 -11.18
N GLN A 53 26.16 -25.24 -10.84
CA GLN A 53 26.20 -24.75 -9.47
C GLN A 53 24.81 -24.37 -8.96
N ILE A 54 24.48 -24.79 -7.73
CA ILE A 54 23.31 -24.33 -6.98
C ILE A 54 23.78 -23.50 -5.79
N LYS A 55 23.10 -22.37 -5.57
CA LYS A 55 23.34 -21.41 -4.47
C LYS A 55 21.99 -20.99 -3.85
N ASN A 56 22.03 -20.34 -2.69
CA ASN A 56 20.89 -19.71 -2.03
C ASN A 56 21.39 -18.53 -1.16
N ALA A 57 20.53 -17.92 -0.35
CA ALA A 57 20.93 -16.81 0.52
C ALA A 57 21.70 -17.24 1.79
N THR A 58 21.61 -18.51 2.20
CA THR A 58 22.10 -19.01 3.49
C THR A 58 23.38 -19.85 3.41
N SER A 59 23.80 -20.25 2.22
CA SER A 59 24.97 -21.09 1.96
C SER A 59 26.05 -20.30 1.21
N ASP A 60 27.16 -20.04 1.91
CA ASP A 60 28.32 -19.35 1.31
C ASP A 60 28.97 -20.18 0.18
N THR A 61 28.99 -21.51 0.30
CA THR A 61 29.71 -22.40 -0.60
C THR A 61 28.85 -23.02 -1.70
N GLY A 62 27.54 -23.19 -1.50
CA GLY A 62 26.66 -23.90 -2.44
C GLY A 62 27.13 -25.32 -2.76
N PHE A 63 26.56 -25.95 -3.78
CA PHE A 63 27.01 -27.26 -4.28
C PHE A 63 26.83 -27.41 -5.78
N PHE A 64 27.67 -28.22 -6.41
CA PHE A 64 27.58 -28.51 -7.84
C PHE A 64 26.74 -29.77 -8.07
N VAL A 65 25.79 -29.70 -9.02
CA VAL A 65 25.02 -30.86 -9.48
C VAL A 65 25.59 -31.34 -10.81
N ASN A 66 25.83 -32.64 -10.93
CA ASN A 66 26.44 -33.24 -12.12
C ASN A 66 25.52 -34.29 -12.76
N GLY A 67 24.40 -33.84 -13.32
CA GLY A 67 23.46 -34.71 -14.00
C GLY A 67 22.62 -35.51 -13.03
N ASP A 68 22.02 -34.82 -12.06
CA ASP A 68 21.18 -35.41 -11.03
C ASP A 68 19.89 -34.60 -10.83
N ASN A 69 18.96 -35.18 -10.07
CA ASN A 69 17.75 -34.50 -9.64
C ASN A 69 18.10 -33.28 -8.78
N ILE A 70 17.36 -32.20 -9.00
CA ILE A 70 17.51 -30.97 -8.23
C ILE A 70 16.17 -30.56 -7.63
N PRO A 71 16.14 -29.67 -6.62
CA PRO A 71 14.90 -29.14 -6.10
C PRO A 71 14.04 -28.52 -7.21
N ALA A 72 12.74 -28.82 -7.15
CA ALA A 72 11.75 -28.37 -8.12
C ALA A 72 10.82 -27.36 -7.46
N MET A 73 10.60 -26.24 -8.15
CA MET A 73 9.66 -25.21 -7.69
C MET A 73 8.25 -25.76 -7.50
N ASN A 74 7.58 -25.34 -6.43
CA ASN A 74 6.16 -25.59 -6.24
C ASN A 74 5.37 -24.51 -6.99
N ARG A 75 5.01 -24.80 -8.25
CA ARG A 75 4.45 -23.81 -9.17
C ARG A 75 3.05 -23.35 -8.72
N SER A 76 2.86 -22.05 -8.54
CA SER A 76 1.53 -21.47 -8.30
C SER A 76 0.52 -21.88 -9.36
N LYS A 77 -0.66 -22.37 -8.93
CA LYS A 77 -1.72 -22.84 -9.83
C LYS A 77 -2.17 -21.79 -10.85
N SER A 78 -2.14 -20.51 -10.48
CA SER A 78 -2.46 -19.38 -11.36
C SER A 78 -1.51 -19.22 -12.55
N LEU A 79 -0.32 -19.82 -12.52
CA LEU A 79 0.68 -19.76 -13.59
C LEU A 79 0.72 -21.03 -14.45
N LEU A 80 -0.15 -22.00 -14.16
CA LEU A 80 -0.15 -23.31 -14.81
C LEU A 80 -1.25 -23.40 -15.86
N GLY A 81 -0.91 -23.98 -17.01
CA GLY A 81 -1.88 -24.38 -18.02
C GLY A 81 -2.51 -25.73 -17.70
N SER A 82 -3.09 -26.38 -18.72
CA SER A 82 -3.68 -27.70 -18.56
C SER A 82 -2.62 -28.78 -18.34
N GLN A 83 -2.99 -29.81 -17.57
CA GLN A 83 -2.20 -31.02 -17.45
C GLN A 83 -2.23 -31.80 -18.77
N TYR A 84 -1.07 -32.24 -19.24
CA TYR A 84 -0.95 -33.14 -20.38
C TYR A 84 -0.48 -34.50 -19.91
N ASP A 85 -1.33 -35.52 -20.08
CA ASP A 85 -1.04 -36.91 -19.72
C ASP A 85 -0.58 -37.03 -18.25
N LYS A 86 0.53 -37.74 -17.99
CA LYS A 86 1.08 -37.97 -16.64
C LYS A 86 2.04 -36.90 -16.15
N LEU A 87 2.33 -35.87 -16.95
CA LEU A 87 3.21 -34.77 -16.55
C LEU A 87 2.51 -33.84 -15.57
N GLN A 88 3.28 -33.06 -14.81
CA GLN A 88 2.70 -31.93 -14.09
C GLN A 88 2.18 -30.89 -15.10
N PRO A 89 1.22 -30.04 -14.73
CA PRO A 89 0.82 -28.93 -15.58
C PRO A 89 2.03 -28.09 -16.02
N ASN A 90 2.10 -27.82 -17.32
CA ASN A 90 3.11 -26.90 -17.85
C ASN A 90 2.77 -25.48 -17.44
N ILE A 91 3.77 -24.60 -17.54
CA ILE A 91 3.54 -23.16 -17.48
C ILE A 91 2.48 -22.78 -18.52
N PHE A 92 1.55 -21.91 -18.13
CA PHE A 92 0.55 -21.38 -19.03
C PHE A 92 1.22 -20.64 -20.20
N SER A 93 0.80 -20.97 -21.41
CA SER A 93 1.24 -20.26 -22.62
C SER A 93 0.04 -19.99 -23.50
N ARG A 94 0.02 -18.79 -24.07
CA ARG A 94 -1.03 -18.32 -24.96
C ARG A 94 -0.38 -17.64 -26.15
N ARG A 95 -0.55 -18.25 -27.32
CA ARG A 95 -0.09 -17.64 -28.58
C ARG A 95 -0.88 -16.37 -28.88
N ARG A 96 -0.22 -15.44 -29.55
CA ARG A 96 -0.84 -14.22 -30.10
C ARG A 96 -2.17 -14.52 -30.81
N PRO A 97 -3.29 -13.86 -30.42
CA PRO A 97 -4.59 -14.01 -31.09
C PRO A 97 -4.54 -13.63 -32.57
N LYS A 98 -5.11 -14.46 -33.44
CA LYS A 98 -5.07 -14.24 -34.90
C LYS A 98 -6.35 -13.63 -35.48
N TYR A 99 -7.46 -13.68 -34.74
CA TYR A 99 -8.79 -13.20 -35.15
C TYR A 99 -9.27 -13.73 -36.52
N TYR A 100 -8.92 -14.96 -36.89
CA TYR A 100 -9.29 -15.52 -38.20
C TYR A 100 -10.79 -15.72 -38.40
N ASP A 101 -11.53 -15.91 -37.31
CA ASP A 101 -12.97 -16.16 -37.33
C ASP A 101 -13.79 -14.87 -37.19
N GLU A 102 -13.14 -13.71 -37.12
CA GLU A 102 -13.79 -12.42 -36.95
C GLU A 102 -14.11 -11.79 -38.31
N PRO A 103 -15.37 -11.42 -38.58
CA PRO A 103 -15.73 -10.78 -39.83
C PRO A 103 -15.11 -9.38 -39.90
N LYS A 104 -14.77 -8.92 -41.12
CA LYS A 104 -14.21 -7.58 -41.34
C LYS A 104 -15.07 -6.45 -40.78
N SER A 105 -16.39 -6.65 -40.68
CA SER A 105 -17.33 -5.69 -40.07
C SER A 105 -17.06 -5.45 -38.58
N ASN A 106 -16.40 -6.37 -37.89
CA ASN A 106 -16.01 -6.24 -36.48
C ASN A 106 -14.68 -5.50 -36.30
N VAL A 107 -14.05 -5.04 -37.40
CA VAL A 107 -12.76 -4.34 -37.35
C VAL A 107 -12.97 -2.83 -37.54
N MET A 108 -12.64 -2.07 -36.50
CA MET A 108 -12.68 -0.61 -36.50
C MET A 108 -11.28 -0.07 -36.84
N ASN A 109 -11.15 0.54 -38.03
CA ASN A 109 -9.90 1.16 -38.45
C ASN A 109 -9.81 2.60 -37.93
N VAL A 110 -8.81 2.89 -37.10
CA VAL A 110 -8.71 4.20 -36.43
C VAL A 110 -8.58 5.38 -37.42
N LYS A 111 -7.91 5.19 -38.56
CA LYS A 111 -7.77 6.23 -39.60
C LYS A 111 -9.06 6.48 -40.34
N ALA A 112 -9.84 5.42 -40.60
CA ALA A 112 -11.17 5.56 -41.19
C ALA A 112 -12.16 6.28 -40.26
N LEU A 113 -11.90 6.23 -38.95
CA LEU A 113 -12.71 6.85 -37.90
C LEU A 113 -12.18 8.21 -37.43
N GLY A 114 -11.13 8.74 -38.08
CA GLY A 114 -10.71 10.13 -37.93
C GLY A 114 -9.32 10.36 -37.33
N ALA A 115 -8.67 9.35 -36.75
CA ALA A 115 -7.29 9.47 -36.29
C ALA A 115 -6.34 9.70 -37.47
N LYS A 116 -5.34 10.57 -37.31
CA LYS A 116 -4.42 10.91 -38.41
C LYS A 116 -3.23 9.98 -38.46
N GLY A 117 -2.61 9.70 -37.32
CA GLY A 117 -1.39 8.90 -37.24
C GLY A 117 -0.24 9.49 -38.07
N ASP A 118 -0.15 10.82 -38.13
CA ASP A 118 0.80 11.59 -38.95
C ASP A 118 2.02 12.11 -38.17
N GLY A 119 2.11 11.83 -36.87
CA GLY A 119 3.18 12.26 -35.98
C GLY A 119 3.09 13.72 -35.52
N VAL A 120 2.00 14.42 -35.84
CA VAL A 120 1.81 15.84 -35.50
C VAL A 120 0.46 16.10 -34.87
N THR A 121 -0.62 15.59 -35.46
CA THR A 121 -1.99 15.81 -35.01
C THR A 121 -2.22 15.07 -33.69
N ASP A 122 -2.82 15.76 -32.72
CA ASP A 122 -3.26 15.16 -31.47
C ASP A 122 -4.45 14.23 -31.71
N ASP A 123 -4.22 12.93 -31.59
CA ASP A 123 -5.20 11.88 -31.78
C ASP A 123 -5.84 11.41 -30.46
N THR A 124 -5.55 12.03 -29.31
CA THR A 124 -6.02 11.56 -27.98
C THR A 124 -7.54 11.40 -27.90
N ILE A 125 -8.30 12.45 -28.25
CA ILE A 125 -9.77 12.44 -28.07
C ILE A 125 -10.42 11.40 -28.98
N VAL A 126 -10.00 11.36 -30.25
CA VAL A 126 -10.57 10.44 -31.24
C VAL A 126 -10.25 8.99 -30.91
N LEU A 127 -9.01 8.69 -30.49
CA LEU A 127 -8.63 7.33 -30.10
C LEU A 127 -9.35 6.86 -28.83
N ASN A 128 -9.47 7.72 -27.81
CA ASN A 128 -10.26 7.40 -26.61
C ASN A 128 -11.73 7.09 -26.94
N SER A 129 -12.33 7.85 -27.85
CA SER A 129 -13.70 7.58 -28.33
C SER A 129 -13.81 6.25 -29.07
N ILE A 130 -12.87 5.95 -29.97
CA ILE A 130 -12.86 4.70 -30.75
C ILE A 130 -12.67 3.49 -29.82
N LEU A 131 -11.71 3.53 -28.90
CA LEU A 131 -11.43 2.43 -27.97
C LEU A 131 -12.65 2.16 -27.07
N SER A 132 -13.30 3.21 -26.56
CA SER A 132 -14.51 3.09 -25.74
C SER A 132 -15.67 2.48 -26.54
N GLY A 133 -15.91 2.96 -27.77
CA GLY A 133 -16.96 2.43 -28.64
C GLY A 133 -16.72 0.96 -29.02
N ALA A 134 -15.47 0.62 -29.38
CA ALA A 134 -15.10 -0.73 -29.78
C ALA A 134 -15.22 -1.74 -28.64
N ALA A 135 -14.82 -1.37 -27.42
CA ALA A 135 -14.99 -2.24 -26.25
C ALA A 135 -16.47 -2.56 -25.98
N ASN A 136 -17.36 -1.57 -26.11
CA ASN A 136 -18.81 -1.78 -25.93
C ASN A 136 -19.44 -2.68 -26.99
N THR A 137 -18.90 -2.71 -28.21
CA THR A 137 -19.39 -3.54 -29.31
C THR A 137 -18.56 -4.80 -29.53
N SER A 138 -17.65 -5.12 -28.60
CA SER A 138 -16.68 -6.21 -28.73
C SER A 138 -15.99 -6.21 -30.10
N SER A 139 -15.57 -5.05 -30.60
CA SER A 139 -14.92 -4.89 -31.90
C SER A 139 -13.40 -4.86 -31.77
N ILE A 140 -12.70 -5.24 -32.84
CA ILE A 140 -11.24 -5.19 -32.91
C ILE A 140 -10.82 -3.82 -33.45
N VAL A 141 -9.98 -3.11 -32.71
CA VAL A 141 -9.43 -1.83 -33.12
C VAL A 141 -8.13 -2.06 -33.88
N HIS A 142 -8.13 -1.72 -35.17
CA HIS A 142 -6.97 -1.80 -36.03
C HIS A 142 -6.30 -0.42 -36.14
N PHE A 143 -5.04 -0.36 -35.74
CA PHE A 143 -4.13 0.77 -35.93
C PHE A 143 -3.29 0.53 -37.19
N PRO A 144 -3.57 1.22 -38.31
CA PRO A 144 -2.64 1.22 -39.45
C PRO A 144 -1.29 1.81 -39.07
N TYR A 145 -0.26 1.55 -39.88
CA TYR A 145 1.05 2.20 -39.74
C TYR A 145 0.90 3.72 -39.61
N GLY A 146 1.60 4.29 -38.64
CA GLY A 146 1.56 5.71 -38.33
C GLY A 146 2.12 6.03 -36.95
N VAL A 147 2.25 7.33 -36.66
CA VAL A 147 2.61 7.86 -35.35
C VAL A 147 1.42 8.64 -34.83
N TYR A 148 0.74 8.10 -33.82
CA TYR A 148 -0.44 8.68 -33.20
C TYR A 148 0.00 9.47 -31.97
N ILE A 149 0.01 10.80 -32.07
CA ILE A 149 0.39 11.65 -30.95
C ILE A 149 -0.76 11.65 -29.94
N VAL A 150 -0.42 11.45 -28.67
CA VAL A 150 -1.36 11.63 -27.56
C VAL A 150 -0.80 12.69 -26.60
N THR A 151 -1.59 13.73 -26.32
CA THR A 151 -1.19 14.78 -25.36
C THR A 151 -1.81 14.64 -23.98
N ASP A 152 -2.74 13.69 -23.84
CA ASP A 152 -3.31 13.22 -22.58
C ASP A 152 -3.47 11.69 -22.62
N THR A 153 -3.69 11.07 -21.46
CA THR A 153 -3.81 9.63 -21.22
C THR A 153 -4.78 8.98 -22.20
N LEU A 154 -4.26 8.01 -22.96
CA LEU A 154 -5.05 7.09 -23.77
C LEU A 154 -5.53 5.95 -22.88
N ARG A 155 -6.84 5.77 -22.78
CA ARG A 155 -7.48 4.76 -21.94
C ARG A 155 -7.85 3.55 -22.79
N VAL A 156 -7.36 2.39 -22.39
CA VAL A 156 -7.71 1.08 -22.95
C VAL A 156 -8.70 0.41 -22.00
N PRO A 157 -10.02 0.49 -22.27
CA PRO A 157 -11.03 -0.09 -21.39
C PRO A 157 -11.05 -1.63 -21.44
N ILE A 158 -11.63 -2.26 -20.42
CA ILE A 158 -11.96 -3.69 -20.46
C ILE A 158 -12.80 -4.04 -21.69
N GLY A 159 -12.48 -5.16 -22.32
CA GLY A 159 -13.10 -5.62 -23.56
C GLY A 159 -12.31 -5.22 -24.81
N SER A 160 -11.25 -4.41 -24.66
CA SER A 160 -10.44 -3.95 -25.80
C SER A 160 -9.67 -5.08 -26.48
N ARG A 161 -9.75 -5.12 -27.81
CA ARG A 161 -8.95 -5.99 -28.69
C ARG A 161 -8.26 -5.09 -29.71
N ILE A 162 -6.94 -4.94 -29.62
CA ILE A 162 -6.17 -3.94 -30.36
C ILE A 162 -5.10 -4.64 -31.21
N ILE A 163 -5.05 -4.29 -32.49
CA ILE A 163 -4.05 -4.80 -33.44
C ILE A 163 -3.35 -3.64 -34.16
N GLY A 164 -2.03 -3.64 -34.19
CA GLY A 164 -1.24 -2.74 -35.01
C GLY A 164 -0.86 -3.32 -36.37
N GLN A 165 -0.54 -2.44 -37.32
CA GLN A 165 0.03 -2.82 -38.61
C GLN A 165 1.51 -2.46 -38.64
N ALA A 166 2.36 -3.48 -38.43
CA ALA A 166 3.82 -3.39 -38.43
C ALA A 166 4.40 -2.36 -37.44
N TRP A 167 4.43 -1.07 -37.76
CA TRP A 167 5.11 -0.03 -36.98
C TRP A 167 4.14 1.08 -36.52
N SER A 168 3.05 0.65 -35.87
CA SER A 168 2.03 1.55 -35.33
C SER A 168 2.47 2.09 -33.97
N GLN A 169 2.69 3.40 -33.87
CA GLN A 169 3.27 4.04 -32.70
C GLN A 169 2.24 4.90 -31.95
N ILE A 170 2.05 4.65 -30.66
CA ILE A 170 1.34 5.57 -29.77
C ILE A 170 2.41 6.38 -29.03
N MET A 171 2.41 7.69 -29.23
CA MET A 171 3.50 8.57 -28.81
C MET A 171 3.00 9.67 -27.86
N GLY A 172 3.36 9.56 -26.58
CA GLY A 172 3.06 10.57 -25.57
C GLY A 172 3.87 11.85 -25.78
N LYS A 173 3.21 13.02 -25.74
CA LYS A 173 3.85 14.32 -25.96
C LYS A 173 3.19 15.42 -25.14
N GLY A 174 3.97 16.45 -24.75
CA GLY A 174 3.42 17.68 -24.20
C GLY A 174 3.41 17.75 -22.67
N SER A 175 2.91 18.88 -22.14
CA SER A 175 3.08 19.31 -20.74
C SER A 175 2.53 18.34 -19.70
N ASN A 176 1.49 17.58 -20.04
CA ASN A 176 0.86 16.61 -19.14
C ASN A 176 1.82 15.49 -18.71
N PHE A 177 2.91 15.26 -19.44
CA PHE A 177 3.89 14.21 -19.17
C PHE A 177 5.27 14.76 -18.80
N GLN A 178 5.45 16.08 -18.64
CA GLN A 178 6.79 16.67 -18.42
C GLN A 178 7.24 16.63 -16.96
N ASN A 179 6.30 16.62 -16.02
CA ASN A 179 6.61 16.81 -14.60
C ASN A 179 6.91 15.45 -13.93
N GLU A 180 8.18 15.17 -13.66
CA GLU A 180 8.60 13.96 -12.94
C GLU A 180 8.00 13.82 -11.53
N LEU A 181 7.56 14.93 -10.92
CA LEU A 181 6.94 14.94 -9.59
C LEU A 181 5.43 14.66 -9.63
N LYS A 182 4.86 14.62 -10.84
CA LYS A 182 3.46 14.30 -11.10
C LYS A 182 3.39 13.27 -12.24
N PRO A 183 3.89 12.04 -12.01
CA PRO A 183 3.91 11.01 -13.03
C PRO A 183 2.49 10.71 -13.51
N ARG A 184 2.34 10.48 -14.82
CA ARG A 184 1.05 10.26 -15.47
C ARG A 184 1.15 9.20 -16.56
N ALA A 185 0.18 8.29 -16.59
CA ALA A 185 0.03 7.30 -17.64
C ALA A 185 -0.15 7.94 -19.03
N VAL A 186 0.72 7.59 -19.98
CA VAL A 186 0.50 7.86 -21.41
C VAL A 186 -0.56 6.91 -21.93
N VAL A 187 -0.44 5.62 -21.63
CA VAL A 187 -1.46 4.60 -21.89
C VAL A 187 -1.86 3.94 -20.57
N GLN A 188 -3.15 3.98 -20.25
CA GLN A 188 -3.73 3.34 -19.07
C GLN A 188 -4.55 2.12 -19.52
N VAL A 189 -4.12 0.92 -19.12
CA VAL A 189 -4.72 -0.36 -19.48
C VAL A 189 -5.62 -0.86 -18.36
N GLY A 190 -6.93 -0.67 -18.53
CA GLY A 190 -7.94 -0.84 -17.49
C GLY A 190 -7.82 0.20 -16.37
N ARG A 191 -8.82 0.21 -15.49
CA ARG A 191 -8.79 0.89 -14.20
C ARG A 191 -8.48 -0.10 -13.08
N ARG A 192 -8.04 0.39 -11.92
CA ARG A 192 -7.86 -0.47 -10.75
C ARG A 192 -9.19 -1.16 -10.39
N GLY A 193 -9.14 -2.45 -10.12
CA GLY A 193 -10.31 -3.27 -9.84
C GLY A 193 -11.02 -3.83 -11.08
N ASP A 194 -10.67 -3.37 -12.29
CA ASP A 194 -11.26 -3.89 -13.52
C ASP A 194 -10.85 -5.36 -13.76
N VAL A 195 -11.84 -6.22 -14.00
CA VAL A 195 -11.64 -7.63 -14.36
C VAL A 195 -12.25 -7.90 -15.73
N GLY A 196 -11.48 -8.48 -16.65
CA GLY A 196 -11.99 -8.70 -18.00
C GLY A 196 -11.00 -9.28 -18.99
N ILE A 197 -11.16 -8.87 -20.26
CA ILE A 197 -10.33 -9.27 -21.40
C ILE A 197 -9.70 -8.00 -21.97
N ILE A 198 -8.38 -8.02 -22.18
CA ILE A 198 -7.66 -7.01 -22.95
C ILE A 198 -6.60 -7.72 -23.79
N GLU A 199 -6.61 -7.48 -25.09
CA GLU A 199 -5.64 -8.05 -26.02
C GLU A 199 -4.98 -6.91 -26.80
N ILE A 200 -3.66 -6.78 -26.66
CA ILE A 200 -2.88 -5.76 -27.38
C ILE A 200 -1.79 -6.47 -28.20
N GLN A 201 -1.72 -6.18 -29.49
CA GLN A 201 -0.66 -6.74 -30.32
C GLN A 201 -0.13 -5.79 -31.40
N ASP A 202 1.14 -5.96 -31.75
CA ASP A 202 1.84 -5.24 -32.82
C ASP A 202 1.84 -3.71 -32.63
N ILE A 203 1.88 -3.23 -31.38
CA ILE A 203 1.90 -1.80 -31.01
C ILE A 203 3.27 -1.39 -30.43
N MET A 204 3.78 -0.24 -30.85
CA MET A 204 4.93 0.41 -30.23
C MET A 204 4.46 1.58 -29.37
N PHE A 205 4.77 1.57 -28.09
CA PHE A 205 4.55 2.70 -27.18
C PHE A 205 5.82 3.53 -27.06
N THR A 206 5.70 4.85 -27.12
CA THR A 206 6.85 5.75 -27.14
C THR A 206 6.49 7.15 -26.61
N VAL A 207 7.47 8.05 -26.60
CA VAL A 207 7.33 9.44 -26.18
C VAL A 207 8.10 10.37 -27.11
N ASN A 208 7.71 11.65 -27.14
CA ASN A 208 8.39 12.72 -27.86
C ASN A 208 8.92 13.78 -26.88
N GLY A 209 10.25 13.89 -26.81
CA GLY A 209 10.96 14.94 -26.08
C GLY A 209 11.01 14.74 -24.57
N ALA A 210 10.96 15.86 -23.85
CA ALA A 210 11.25 15.96 -22.43
C ALA A 210 10.04 15.55 -21.55
N THR A 211 9.62 14.30 -21.61
CA THR A 211 8.43 13.77 -20.91
C THR A 211 8.79 13.07 -19.59
N ALA A 212 9.58 13.71 -18.74
CA ALA A 212 10.12 13.09 -17.51
C ALA A 212 9.07 12.51 -16.54
N GLY A 213 7.80 12.93 -16.63
CA GLY A 213 6.65 12.41 -15.87
C GLY A 213 5.88 11.28 -16.56
N ALA A 214 6.30 10.81 -17.74
CA ALA A 214 5.56 9.75 -18.44
C ALA A 214 5.72 8.40 -17.73
N VAL A 215 4.58 7.80 -17.37
CA VAL A 215 4.42 6.37 -17.19
C VAL A 215 3.96 5.83 -18.54
N VAL A 216 4.84 5.22 -19.33
CA VAL A 216 4.53 4.95 -20.75
C VAL A 216 3.34 3.99 -20.89
N VAL A 217 3.34 2.89 -20.13
CA VAL A 217 2.21 1.98 -19.96
C VAL A 217 1.97 1.73 -18.49
N GLU A 218 0.78 2.10 -18.02
CA GLU A 218 0.24 1.70 -16.72
C GLU A 218 -0.79 0.59 -16.93
N TRP A 219 -0.63 -0.52 -16.20
CA TRP A 219 -1.41 -1.72 -16.38
C TRP A 219 -2.13 -2.08 -15.08
N ASN A 220 -3.45 -1.84 -15.10
CA ASN A 220 -4.33 -2.02 -13.94
C ASN A 220 -5.24 -3.25 -14.07
N ALA A 221 -5.56 -3.63 -15.31
CA ALA A 221 -6.54 -4.69 -15.57
C ALA A 221 -6.12 -6.04 -14.99
N ARG A 222 -7.11 -6.79 -14.52
CA ARG A 222 -7.00 -8.18 -14.09
C ARG A 222 -7.75 -9.08 -15.07
N GLU A 223 -7.19 -10.26 -15.30
CA GLU A 223 -7.75 -11.25 -16.20
C GLU A 223 -9.06 -11.85 -15.66
N ALA A 224 -10.08 -12.00 -16.52
CA ALA A 224 -11.30 -12.75 -16.19
C ALA A 224 -11.10 -14.27 -16.39
N THR A 225 -10.26 -14.62 -17.37
CA THR A 225 -9.80 -16.00 -17.62
C THR A 225 -8.29 -15.98 -17.87
N GLN A 226 -7.59 -17.10 -17.60
CA GLN A 226 -6.13 -17.14 -17.66
C GLN A 226 -5.59 -16.67 -19.03
N GLY A 227 -4.72 -15.67 -19.02
CA GLY A 227 -4.13 -15.05 -20.20
C GLY A 227 -5.06 -14.13 -21.00
N SER A 228 -6.26 -13.82 -20.51
CA SER A 228 -7.21 -12.94 -21.23
C SER A 228 -6.85 -11.47 -21.22
N VAL A 229 -5.96 -11.05 -20.31
CA VAL A 229 -5.37 -9.73 -20.26
C VAL A 229 -3.90 -9.88 -20.60
N GLY A 230 -3.52 -9.49 -21.83
CA GLY A 230 -2.19 -9.77 -22.34
C GLY A 230 -1.75 -8.91 -23.53
N LEU A 231 -0.45 -9.00 -23.81
CA LEU A 231 0.26 -8.21 -24.80
C LEU A 231 1.25 -9.09 -25.56
N TRP A 232 1.24 -8.99 -26.89
CA TRP A 232 2.09 -9.75 -27.80
C TRP A 232 2.77 -8.86 -28.83
N ASP A 233 4.03 -9.12 -29.16
CA ASP A 233 4.76 -8.40 -30.23
C ASP A 233 4.62 -6.87 -30.12
N SER A 234 4.53 -6.37 -28.89
CA SER A 234 4.34 -4.95 -28.60
C SER A 234 5.44 -4.49 -27.69
N HIS A 235 5.94 -3.30 -27.95
CA HIS A 235 7.23 -2.87 -27.44
C HIS A 235 7.13 -1.45 -26.88
N ILE A 236 8.00 -1.12 -25.95
CA ILE A 236 8.19 0.24 -25.48
C ILE A 236 9.56 0.71 -25.94
N ARG A 237 9.59 1.79 -26.71
CA ARG A 237 10.84 2.44 -27.13
C ARG A 237 10.84 3.89 -26.69
N VAL A 238 11.81 4.28 -25.87
CA VAL A 238 11.98 5.67 -25.46
C VAL A 238 13.23 6.25 -26.12
N GLY A 239 13.00 7.15 -27.07
CA GLY A 239 14.05 7.86 -27.82
C GLY A 239 14.74 7.04 -28.92
N GLY A 240 15.86 7.57 -29.42
CA GLY A 240 16.71 6.90 -30.40
C GLY A 240 16.10 6.69 -31.78
N ALA A 241 15.06 7.44 -32.13
CA ALA A 241 14.39 7.32 -33.41
C ALA A 241 13.87 8.66 -33.94
N ALA A 242 13.70 8.74 -35.25
CA ALA A 242 13.14 9.88 -35.96
C ALA A 242 11.77 10.27 -35.37
N GLY A 243 11.60 11.57 -35.11
CA GLY A 243 10.37 12.12 -34.52
C GLY A 243 10.26 11.98 -33.00
N SER A 244 11.25 11.41 -32.30
CA SER A 244 11.24 11.34 -30.83
C SER A 244 11.76 12.59 -30.13
N ASP A 245 12.46 13.50 -30.83
CA ASP A 245 13.23 14.61 -30.23
C ASP A 245 14.25 14.19 -29.15
N LEU A 246 14.60 12.90 -29.14
CA LEU A 246 15.53 12.23 -28.22
C LEU A 246 16.60 11.47 -29.02
N GLN A 247 17.01 12.05 -30.14
CA GLN A 247 18.04 11.54 -31.04
C GLN A 247 19.42 12.08 -30.65
N TYR A 248 20.48 11.60 -31.31
CA TYR A 248 21.85 11.99 -31.01
C TYR A 248 22.08 13.51 -31.05
N THR A 249 21.42 14.20 -31.99
CA THR A 249 21.46 15.66 -32.12
C THR A 249 20.94 16.40 -30.89
N ASN A 250 20.03 15.79 -30.14
CA ASN A 250 19.39 16.37 -28.95
C ASN A 250 20.06 15.88 -27.67
N CYS A 251 20.50 14.61 -27.65
CA CYS A 251 20.95 13.89 -26.47
C CYS A 251 22.32 13.21 -26.67
N PRO A 252 23.40 13.97 -26.97
CA PRO A 252 24.71 13.39 -27.19
C PRO A 252 25.30 12.80 -25.89
N LYS A 253 26.05 11.70 -26.01
CA LYS A 253 26.82 11.15 -24.88
C LYS A 253 27.92 12.11 -24.41
N LEU A 254 28.36 11.94 -23.16
CA LEU A 254 29.50 12.64 -22.56
C LEU A 254 29.42 14.18 -22.63
N SER A 255 28.20 14.73 -22.53
CA SER A 255 27.94 16.18 -22.55
C SER A 255 28.44 16.94 -21.30
N GLY A 256 29.03 16.26 -20.31
CA GLY A 256 29.50 16.84 -19.05
C GLY A 256 28.40 17.12 -18.01
N SER A 257 27.16 17.34 -18.44
CA SER A 257 25.99 17.49 -17.58
C SER A 257 24.75 16.83 -18.17
N VAL A 258 23.79 16.46 -17.32
CA VAL A 258 22.49 15.96 -17.78
C VAL A 258 21.74 17.08 -18.50
N ASN A 259 21.29 16.81 -19.73
CA ASN A 259 20.37 17.69 -20.44
C ASN A 259 18.93 17.38 -20.00
N PRO A 260 18.20 18.30 -19.33
CA PRO A 260 16.82 18.06 -18.91
C PRO A 260 15.89 17.70 -20.07
N LYS A 261 16.21 18.14 -21.29
CA LYS A 261 15.41 17.79 -22.49
C LYS A 261 15.50 16.31 -22.87
N CYS A 262 16.44 15.58 -22.31
CA CYS A 262 16.65 14.15 -22.53
C CYS A 262 16.04 13.28 -21.42
N LYS A 263 15.37 13.88 -20.42
CA LYS A 263 14.60 13.15 -19.41
C LYS A 263 13.23 12.80 -20.01
N ALA A 264 12.98 11.51 -20.26
CA ALA A 264 11.91 11.10 -21.16
C ALA A 264 10.79 10.25 -20.54
N ALA A 265 11.03 9.46 -19.49
CA ALA A 265 9.97 8.69 -18.83
C ALA A 265 10.36 8.38 -17.38
N SER A 266 9.38 8.42 -16.48
CA SER A 266 9.57 8.00 -15.08
C SER A 266 9.60 6.47 -14.98
N THR A 267 8.74 5.79 -15.75
CA THR A 267 8.73 4.33 -15.88
C THR A 267 8.20 3.91 -17.25
N LEU A 268 8.67 2.76 -17.75
CA LEU A 268 8.22 2.23 -19.03
C LEU A 268 6.92 1.43 -18.87
N PHE A 269 6.92 0.46 -17.96
CA PHE A 269 5.80 -0.46 -17.77
C PHE A 269 5.54 -0.62 -16.28
N HIS A 270 4.34 -0.26 -15.83
CA HIS A 270 3.94 -0.32 -14.42
C HIS A 270 2.75 -1.28 -14.26
N LEU A 271 2.99 -2.46 -13.69
CA LEU A 271 1.93 -3.36 -13.23
C LEU A 271 1.50 -2.91 -11.83
N THR A 272 0.26 -2.48 -11.67
CA THR A 272 -0.23 -1.98 -10.38
C THR A 272 -0.69 -3.14 -9.47
N PRO A 273 -0.86 -2.90 -8.16
CA PRO A 273 -1.48 -3.88 -7.26
C PRO A 273 -2.84 -4.36 -7.79
N GLY A 274 -3.09 -5.66 -7.67
CA GLY A 274 -4.32 -6.31 -8.13
C GLY A 274 -4.40 -6.63 -9.63
N SER A 275 -3.46 -6.12 -10.45
CA SER A 275 -3.43 -6.40 -11.89
C SER A 275 -2.89 -7.80 -12.21
N SER A 276 -3.10 -8.26 -13.45
CA SER A 276 -2.45 -9.45 -14.00
C SER A 276 -2.12 -9.24 -15.47
N ALA A 277 -1.06 -9.88 -15.98
CA ALA A 277 -0.67 -9.74 -17.38
C ALA A 277 0.00 -11.01 -17.93
N TYR A 278 -0.35 -11.36 -19.17
CA TYR A 278 0.44 -12.26 -20.02
C TYR A 278 1.24 -11.42 -21.04
N LEU A 279 2.57 -11.40 -20.91
CA LEU A 279 3.45 -10.60 -21.77
C LEU A 279 4.37 -11.53 -22.57
N GLU A 280 4.26 -11.51 -23.90
CA GLU A 280 5.08 -12.34 -24.79
C GLU A 280 5.71 -11.50 -25.89
N ASN A 281 7.01 -11.66 -26.09
CA ASN A 281 7.81 -10.85 -27.01
C ASN A 281 7.64 -9.33 -26.79
N ALA A 282 7.80 -8.89 -25.54
CA ALA A 282 7.80 -7.47 -25.17
C ALA A 282 9.23 -6.98 -24.96
N TRP A 283 9.58 -5.84 -25.57
CA TRP A 283 10.89 -5.22 -25.41
C TRP A 283 10.71 -3.80 -24.89
N ASN A 284 11.16 -3.56 -23.65
CA ASN A 284 11.10 -2.26 -23.00
C ASN A 284 12.50 -1.64 -23.07
N TRP A 285 12.71 -0.76 -24.04
CA TRP A 285 14.03 -0.23 -24.40
C TRP A 285 14.08 1.28 -24.27
N VAL A 286 14.99 1.77 -23.41
CA VAL A 286 15.42 3.16 -23.41
C VAL A 286 16.68 3.25 -24.26
N ALA A 287 16.67 4.16 -25.24
CA ALA A 287 17.64 4.15 -26.31
C ALA A 287 19.08 4.31 -25.85
N ASP A 288 19.91 3.30 -26.11
CA ASP A 288 21.37 3.37 -25.91
C ASP A 288 22.10 3.85 -27.17
N HIS A 289 21.42 3.95 -28.32
CA HIS A 289 21.93 4.54 -29.57
C HIS A 289 20.81 5.04 -30.49
N ASP A 290 21.17 5.90 -31.45
CA ASP A 290 20.27 6.40 -32.49
C ASP A 290 20.14 5.37 -33.63
N LEU A 291 18.92 4.85 -33.82
CA LEU A 291 18.61 3.81 -34.81
C LEU A 291 18.61 4.33 -36.24
N ASP A 292 18.32 5.61 -36.44
CA ASP A 292 18.10 6.21 -37.76
C ASP A 292 19.36 6.90 -38.32
N ARG A 293 20.52 6.68 -37.68
CA ARG A 293 21.84 7.12 -38.14
C ARG A 293 22.72 5.94 -38.53
N LYS A 294 23.50 6.09 -39.62
CA LYS A 294 24.41 5.04 -40.13
C LYS A 294 25.47 4.58 -39.12
N ASN A 295 25.90 5.48 -38.21
CA ASN A 295 26.97 5.19 -37.25
C ASN A 295 26.47 4.65 -35.90
N ARG A 296 25.14 4.54 -35.68
CA ARG A 296 24.52 4.11 -34.41
C ARG A 296 25.15 4.81 -33.19
N ASP A 297 25.19 6.14 -33.24
CA ASP A 297 25.82 6.96 -32.19
C ASP A 297 25.08 6.77 -30.85
N GLN A 298 25.82 6.56 -29.76
CA GLN A 298 25.28 6.17 -28.45
C GLN A 298 24.48 7.29 -27.74
N LEU A 299 23.45 6.87 -26.99
CA LEU A 299 22.47 7.64 -26.22
C LEU A 299 22.42 7.14 -24.74
N GLN A 300 21.43 7.61 -23.96
CA GLN A 300 21.30 7.36 -22.51
C GLN A 300 20.09 6.44 -22.22
N SER A 301 20.27 5.45 -21.33
CA SER A 301 19.28 4.40 -20.97
C SER A 301 18.72 4.52 -19.52
N THR A 302 18.00 3.50 -19.02
CA THR A 302 17.20 3.47 -17.75
C THR A 302 17.96 3.63 -16.43
N VAL A 303 17.57 4.58 -15.56
CA VAL A 303 18.41 5.05 -14.44
C VAL A 303 18.39 4.16 -13.17
N PHE A 304 17.23 3.68 -12.69
CA PHE A 304 17.11 3.04 -11.36
C PHE A 304 17.21 1.52 -11.39
N TYR A 305 16.33 0.88 -12.16
CA TYR A 305 16.22 -0.56 -12.28
C TYR A 305 15.63 -0.96 -13.64
N GLN A 306 15.89 -2.19 -14.08
CA GLN A 306 15.27 -2.75 -15.29
C GLN A 306 14.01 -3.55 -14.94
N TYR A 307 14.07 -4.35 -13.87
CA TYR A 307 12.91 -5.01 -13.25
C TYR A 307 12.90 -4.77 -11.74
N GLN A 308 11.78 -4.30 -11.20
CA GLN A 308 11.52 -4.26 -9.77
C GLN A 308 10.21 -4.99 -9.47
N LEU A 309 10.27 -5.99 -8.60
CA LEU A 309 9.13 -6.68 -8.01
C LEU A 309 9.00 -6.22 -6.57
N SER A 310 7.89 -5.57 -6.25
CA SER A 310 7.66 -4.93 -4.96
C SER A 310 6.30 -5.37 -4.45
N ASN A 311 6.28 -6.10 -3.32
CA ASN A 311 5.06 -6.71 -2.79
C ASN A 311 4.30 -7.55 -3.84
N ALA A 312 5.05 -8.23 -4.72
CA ALA A 312 4.52 -8.98 -5.83
C ALA A 312 4.38 -10.47 -5.47
N SER A 313 3.40 -11.14 -6.08
CA SER A 313 3.25 -12.58 -5.93
C SER A 313 2.86 -13.28 -7.22
N ASN A 314 3.20 -14.55 -7.33
CA ASN A 314 2.88 -15.41 -8.48
C ASN A 314 3.43 -14.82 -9.79
N ILE A 315 4.73 -14.55 -9.81
CA ILE A 315 5.41 -13.97 -10.96
C ILE A 315 6.22 -15.06 -11.68
N LEU A 316 6.04 -15.16 -12.99
CA LEU A 316 6.92 -15.95 -13.86
C LEU A 316 7.59 -15.05 -14.88
N MET A 317 8.90 -15.17 -15.00
CA MET A 317 9.71 -14.43 -15.97
C MET A 317 10.64 -15.41 -16.69
N GLY A 318 10.68 -15.45 -18.02
CA GLY A 318 11.47 -16.47 -18.72
C GLY A 318 11.56 -16.34 -20.25
N MET A 319 12.74 -16.19 -20.87
CA MET A 319 13.96 -15.66 -20.23
C MET A 319 13.90 -14.14 -20.15
N ILE A 320 14.59 -13.56 -19.18
CA ILE A 320 14.76 -12.10 -19.09
C ILE A 320 16.16 -11.67 -19.47
N GLN A 321 16.28 -10.44 -19.96
CA GLN A 321 17.54 -9.85 -20.36
C GLN A 321 17.56 -8.39 -19.92
N THR A 322 18.70 -7.93 -19.40
CA THR A 322 18.89 -6.53 -18.96
C THR A 322 20.27 -5.99 -19.28
N GLU A 323 20.36 -4.70 -19.59
CA GLU A 323 21.63 -3.97 -19.67
C GLU A 323 21.62 -2.71 -18.82
N THR A 324 22.67 -2.50 -18.03
CA THR A 324 22.88 -1.26 -17.29
C THR A 324 23.21 -0.11 -18.27
N PRO A 325 22.69 1.11 -18.08
CA PRO A 325 22.95 2.24 -18.97
C PRO A 325 24.43 2.53 -19.13
N TYR A 326 24.85 2.73 -20.37
CA TYR A 326 26.27 2.77 -20.71
C TYR A 326 26.99 3.99 -20.12
N TYR A 327 26.27 5.06 -19.81
CA TYR A 327 26.82 6.27 -19.18
C TYR A 327 27.11 6.09 -17.69
N GLN A 328 26.44 5.15 -17.00
CA GLN A 328 26.61 5.01 -15.57
C GLN A 328 28.05 4.57 -15.25
N PRO A 329 28.65 5.12 -14.18
CA PRO A 329 28.02 5.89 -13.10
C PRO A 329 28.08 7.42 -13.27
N THR A 330 28.12 7.97 -14.49
CA THR A 330 28.15 9.43 -14.72
C THR A 330 26.91 9.90 -15.50
N PRO A 331 25.86 10.42 -14.83
CA PRO A 331 25.73 10.56 -13.37
C PRO A 331 25.40 9.24 -12.67
N GLN A 332 25.58 9.22 -11.35
CA GLN A 332 25.28 8.09 -10.47
C GLN A 332 23.76 7.98 -10.28
N ALA A 333 23.21 6.77 -10.20
CA ALA A 333 21.82 6.61 -9.77
C ALA A 333 21.66 7.15 -8.32
N PRO A 334 20.55 7.85 -7.98
CA PRO A 334 19.31 8.04 -8.75
C PRO A 334 19.29 9.30 -9.65
N LYS A 335 20.41 9.95 -9.95
CA LYS A 335 20.37 11.10 -10.86
C LYS A 335 20.06 10.68 -12.29
N PRO A 336 19.22 11.41 -13.05
CA PRO A 336 18.68 12.75 -12.74
C PRO A 336 17.27 12.78 -12.15
N PHE A 337 16.78 11.65 -11.63
CA PHE A 337 15.42 11.50 -11.08
C PHE A 337 15.44 11.52 -9.54
N GLU A 338 16.48 12.11 -8.92
CA GLU A 338 16.61 12.12 -7.46
C GLU A 338 15.43 12.77 -6.74
N ALA A 339 14.73 13.70 -7.41
CA ALA A 339 13.58 14.41 -6.87
C ALA A 339 12.28 13.58 -6.89
N SER A 340 12.20 12.56 -7.75
CA SER A 340 11.02 11.69 -7.89
C SER A 340 11.16 10.35 -7.17
N VAL A 341 12.26 10.12 -6.45
CA VAL A 341 12.46 8.90 -5.65
C VAL A 341 11.32 8.77 -4.63
N GLY A 342 10.64 7.63 -4.66
CA GLY A 342 9.54 7.31 -3.77
C GLY A 342 8.16 7.55 -4.36
N LEU A 343 8.06 8.11 -5.57
CA LEU A 343 6.76 8.20 -6.26
C LEU A 343 6.28 6.84 -6.78
N PHE A 344 7.18 5.86 -6.93
CA PHE A 344 6.84 4.46 -7.09
C PHE A 344 7.21 3.66 -5.83
N ALA A 345 6.43 2.62 -5.57
CA ALA A 345 6.63 1.77 -4.39
C ALA A 345 8.06 1.22 -4.37
N ASN A 346 8.73 1.42 -3.24
CA ASN A 346 10.08 0.92 -2.97
C ASN A 346 11.16 1.39 -3.96
N ASP A 347 11.09 2.58 -4.56
CA ASP A 347 12.21 3.08 -5.39
C ASP A 347 13.58 3.02 -4.64
N PRO A 348 14.66 2.56 -5.30
CA PRO A 348 15.96 2.46 -4.67
C PRO A 348 16.57 3.85 -4.46
N THR A 349 17.00 4.12 -3.23
CA THR A 349 17.65 5.41 -2.89
C THR A 349 19.16 5.41 -3.17
N PHE A 350 19.77 4.23 -3.28
CA PHE A 350 21.22 4.02 -3.40
C PHE A 350 22.08 4.65 -2.29
N LYS A 351 21.47 5.03 -1.15
CA LYS A 351 22.18 5.67 -0.02
C LYS A 351 23.12 4.70 0.69
N GLU A 352 22.80 3.41 0.68
CA GLU A 352 23.61 2.35 1.26
C GLU A 352 24.91 2.08 0.46
N CYS A 353 24.98 2.57 -0.79
CA CYS A 353 26.13 2.35 -1.65
C CYS A 353 27.35 3.16 -1.21
N LYS A 354 28.47 2.45 -1.05
CA LYS A 354 29.76 3.00 -0.62
C LYS A 354 30.65 3.49 -1.78
N ASP A 355 30.33 3.10 -3.00
CA ASP A 355 31.11 3.42 -4.20
C ASP A 355 30.22 3.63 -5.44
N ASP A 356 30.84 4.14 -6.51
CA ASP A 356 30.17 4.50 -7.76
C ASP A 356 29.61 3.30 -8.53
N ARG A 357 30.27 2.13 -8.46
CA ARG A 357 29.83 0.90 -9.13
C ARG A 357 28.62 0.26 -8.45
N CYS A 358 28.39 0.58 -7.18
CA CYS A 358 27.16 0.24 -6.48
C CYS A 358 26.01 1.18 -6.89
N ARG A 359 26.29 2.44 -7.23
CA ARG A 359 25.27 3.44 -7.64
C ARG A 359 24.97 3.39 -9.14
N MET A 360 24.66 2.18 -9.62
CA MET A 360 24.29 1.88 -11.01
C MET A 360 22.96 1.13 -11.04
N SER A 361 22.26 1.20 -12.18
CA SER A 361 20.93 0.62 -12.35
C SER A 361 20.92 -0.87 -12.04
N LEU A 362 19.96 -1.31 -11.23
CA LEU A 362 19.80 -2.71 -10.86
C LEU A 362 19.12 -3.47 -12.00
N ALA A 363 19.64 -4.64 -12.37
CA ALA A 363 19.02 -5.51 -13.35
C ALA A 363 17.69 -6.06 -12.82
N VAL A 364 17.70 -6.63 -11.61
CA VAL A 364 16.51 -7.21 -10.97
C VAL A 364 16.52 -6.84 -9.50
N ARG A 365 15.37 -6.41 -8.98
CA ARG A 365 15.17 -6.18 -7.55
C ARG A 365 13.90 -6.85 -7.09
N ILE A 366 13.97 -7.67 -6.04
CA ILE A 366 12.83 -8.40 -5.47
C ILE A 366 12.69 -8.02 -4.01
N LEU A 367 11.56 -7.40 -3.66
CA LEU A 367 11.30 -6.82 -2.34
C LEU A 367 9.94 -7.28 -1.84
N ASP A 368 9.87 -7.75 -0.60
CA ASP A 368 8.62 -8.14 0.05
C ASP A 368 7.75 -9.08 -0.82
N SER A 369 8.38 -9.91 -1.66
CA SER A 369 7.70 -10.66 -2.72
C SER A 369 7.79 -12.16 -2.48
N THR A 370 6.83 -12.91 -3.03
CA THR A 370 6.73 -14.36 -2.85
C THR A 370 6.30 -15.08 -4.13
N ALA A 371 6.62 -16.37 -4.25
CA ALA A 371 6.29 -17.17 -5.43
C ALA A 371 6.78 -16.51 -6.74
N VAL A 372 8.08 -16.19 -6.78
CA VAL A 372 8.75 -15.58 -7.94
C VAL A 372 9.62 -16.63 -8.61
N TYR A 373 9.31 -16.92 -9.87
CA TYR A 373 9.96 -17.93 -10.67
C TYR A 373 10.63 -17.27 -11.88
N ILE A 374 11.96 -17.35 -11.98
CA ILE A 374 12.74 -16.81 -13.08
C ILE A 374 13.39 -17.97 -13.84
N LEU A 375 12.96 -18.20 -15.08
CA LEU A 375 13.41 -19.29 -15.95
C LEU A 375 14.39 -18.76 -17.00
N GLY A 376 15.65 -18.60 -16.59
CA GLY A 376 16.72 -18.10 -17.44
C GLY A 376 16.87 -16.58 -17.39
N THR A 377 18.10 -16.12 -17.31
CA THR A 377 18.44 -14.69 -17.31
C THR A 377 19.67 -14.41 -18.16
N GLY A 378 19.78 -13.16 -18.62
CA GLY A 378 21.00 -12.57 -19.13
C GLY A 378 21.15 -11.16 -18.61
N LEU A 379 21.87 -10.99 -17.49
CA LEU A 379 21.97 -9.71 -16.80
C LEU A 379 23.36 -9.09 -17.01
N TYR A 380 23.44 -7.99 -17.77
CA TYR A 380 24.72 -7.50 -18.28
C TYR A 380 25.05 -6.09 -17.81
N SER A 381 26.31 -5.89 -17.44
CA SER A 381 26.90 -4.57 -17.24
C SER A 381 28.14 -4.45 -18.13
N TRP A 382 28.02 -3.75 -19.24
CA TRP A 382 29.05 -3.70 -20.28
C TRP A 382 30.04 -2.55 -20.14
N PHE A 383 29.66 -1.52 -19.38
CA PHE A 383 30.36 -0.25 -19.40
C PHE A 383 30.55 0.31 -18.00
N TYR A 384 31.60 1.12 -17.87
CA TYR A 384 31.79 2.08 -16.81
C TYR A 384 32.09 3.42 -17.45
N ASN A 385 31.10 4.32 -17.48
CA ASN A 385 31.17 5.61 -18.19
C ASN A 385 31.61 5.44 -19.66
N TYR A 386 30.86 4.63 -20.42
CA TYR A 386 31.10 4.27 -21.83
C TYR A 386 32.41 3.54 -22.14
N LYS A 387 33.23 3.19 -21.13
CA LYS A 387 34.44 2.36 -21.30
C LYS A 387 34.16 0.90 -20.97
N GLN A 388 34.81 -0.01 -21.70
CA GLN A 388 34.64 -1.47 -21.54
C GLN A 388 35.82 -2.16 -20.87
N ASP A 389 36.84 -1.43 -20.39
CA ASP A 389 38.01 -2.03 -19.72
C ASP A 389 37.59 -2.94 -18.54
N CYS A 390 36.51 -2.56 -17.86
CA CYS A 390 35.93 -3.31 -16.75
C CYS A 390 35.35 -4.69 -17.13
N VAL A 391 35.07 -4.94 -18.43
CA VAL A 391 34.52 -6.21 -18.92
C VAL A 391 35.57 -7.31 -18.81
N GLN A 392 36.84 -6.98 -19.07
CA GLN A 392 37.97 -7.91 -18.95
C GLN A 392 38.20 -8.31 -17.49
N THR A 393 38.07 -7.35 -16.58
CA THR A 393 38.20 -7.55 -15.12
C THR A 393 36.88 -7.95 -14.45
N GLN A 394 35.82 -8.16 -15.22
CA GLN A 394 34.49 -8.61 -14.77
C GLN A 394 33.89 -7.75 -13.64
N ASN A 395 34.16 -6.45 -13.63
CA ASN A 395 33.85 -5.57 -12.50
C ASN A 395 33.23 -4.23 -12.92
N CYS A 396 32.42 -4.21 -13.97
CA CYS A 396 31.76 -2.98 -14.43
C CYS A 396 30.81 -2.41 -13.36
N GLN A 397 30.10 -3.27 -12.66
CA GLN A 397 29.12 -2.92 -11.62
C GLN A 397 29.28 -3.81 -10.39
N THR A 398 28.99 -3.29 -9.20
CA THR A 398 29.12 -4.05 -7.95
C THR A 398 27.97 -5.04 -7.78
N LYS A 399 26.72 -4.55 -7.75
CA LYS A 399 25.51 -5.37 -7.60
C LYS A 399 24.52 -5.09 -8.72
N GLY A 400 23.85 -6.13 -9.21
CA GLY A 400 22.84 -6.02 -10.27
C GLY A 400 21.53 -6.75 -9.96
N PHE A 401 21.57 -7.81 -9.16
CA PHE A 401 20.38 -8.52 -8.68
C PHE A 401 20.31 -8.39 -7.17
N GLU A 402 19.33 -7.64 -6.66
CA GLU A 402 19.11 -7.47 -5.22
C GLU A 402 17.84 -8.18 -4.74
N VAL A 403 17.91 -8.79 -3.55
CA VAL A 403 16.79 -9.47 -2.90
C VAL A 403 16.67 -9.00 -1.46
N GLU A 404 15.45 -8.68 -1.03
CA GLU A 404 15.16 -8.20 0.31
C GLU A 404 13.78 -8.69 0.78
N GLU A 405 13.71 -9.15 2.03
CA GLU A 405 12.50 -9.61 2.71
C GLU A 405 11.57 -10.52 1.86
N SER A 406 12.16 -11.42 1.05
CA SER A 406 11.43 -12.20 0.05
C SER A 406 11.69 -13.71 0.18
N TYR A 407 10.72 -14.54 -0.16
CA TYR A 407 10.79 -16.01 -0.01
C TYR A 407 10.07 -16.74 -1.14
N ASP A 408 10.23 -18.07 -1.25
CA ASP A 408 9.76 -18.85 -2.41
C ASP A 408 10.27 -18.30 -3.75
N LEU A 409 11.59 -18.13 -3.83
CA LEU A 409 12.29 -17.57 -4.98
C LEU A 409 13.04 -18.67 -5.72
N TRP A 410 12.75 -18.82 -7.01
CA TRP A 410 13.37 -19.85 -7.84
C TRP A 410 13.95 -19.22 -9.10
N VAL A 411 15.25 -18.95 -9.07
CA VAL A 411 15.97 -18.39 -10.21
C VAL A 411 16.79 -19.51 -10.84
N TYR A 412 16.36 -19.97 -12.01
CA TYR A 412 17.05 -21.00 -12.76
C TYR A 412 17.86 -20.39 -13.91
N ASN A 413 19.00 -21.00 -14.22
CA ASN A 413 19.91 -20.61 -15.29
C ASN A 413 20.26 -19.10 -15.23
N LEU A 414 20.81 -18.68 -14.07
CA LEU A 414 21.20 -17.29 -13.81
C LEU A 414 22.54 -17.01 -14.49
N CYS A 415 22.55 -16.08 -15.44
CA CYS A 415 23.76 -15.65 -16.14
C CYS A 415 23.95 -14.15 -15.99
N THR A 416 25.15 -13.74 -15.57
CA THR A 416 25.53 -12.33 -15.46
C THR A 416 26.81 -12.02 -16.22
N LYS A 417 27.02 -10.74 -16.57
CA LYS A 417 28.28 -10.26 -17.14
C LYS A 417 28.80 -9.03 -16.43
N ALA A 418 30.05 -9.13 -15.95
CA ALA A 418 30.81 -8.06 -15.31
C ALA A 418 30.07 -7.32 -14.18
N ILE A 419 29.22 -8.06 -13.46
CA ILE A 419 28.60 -7.67 -12.21
C ILE A 419 29.27 -8.50 -11.13
N ILE A 420 29.90 -7.86 -10.14
CA ILE A 420 30.74 -8.54 -9.13
C ILE A 420 29.90 -9.52 -8.29
N GLU A 421 28.70 -9.09 -7.90
CA GLU A 421 27.73 -9.86 -7.12
C GLU A 421 26.57 -10.28 -8.03
N MET A 422 26.50 -11.57 -8.37
CA MET A 422 25.44 -12.12 -9.23
C MET A 422 24.06 -12.00 -8.59
N VAL A 423 24.01 -12.19 -7.27
CA VAL A 423 22.85 -11.96 -6.39
C VAL A 423 23.35 -11.38 -5.08
N SER A 424 22.72 -10.30 -4.63
CA SER A 424 23.05 -9.54 -3.42
C SER A 424 21.84 -9.52 -2.48
N PRO A 425 21.62 -10.57 -1.66
CA PRO A 425 20.57 -10.54 -0.66
C PRO A 425 20.96 -9.60 0.48
N ARG A 426 20.03 -8.76 0.95
CA ARG A 426 20.26 -7.82 2.05
C ARG A 426 20.78 -8.53 3.31
N ASN A 427 21.74 -7.92 4.01
CA ASN A 427 22.32 -8.45 5.26
C ASN A 427 22.80 -9.91 5.18
N SER A 428 23.15 -10.40 3.99
CA SER A 428 23.58 -11.79 3.73
C SER A 428 24.83 -11.79 2.85
N THR A 429 25.49 -12.94 2.73
CA THR A 429 26.65 -13.10 1.83
C THR A 429 26.19 -13.06 0.36
N PRO A 430 26.78 -12.20 -0.49
CA PRO A 430 26.49 -12.20 -1.91
C PRO A 430 26.95 -13.47 -2.63
N THR A 431 26.25 -13.84 -3.70
CA THR A 431 26.74 -14.86 -4.64
C THR A 431 27.70 -14.17 -5.62
N TYR A 432 29.01 -14.40 -5.48
CA TYR A 432 30.01 -13.70 -6.28
C TYR A 432 30.21 -14.30 -7.68
N ALA A 433 30.33 -13.43 -8.68
CA ALA A 433 30.56 -13.84 -10.06
C ALA A 433 31.92 -14.49 -10.28
N ARG A 434 32.94 -14.10 -9.48
CA ARG A 434 34.31 -14.64 -9.57
C ARG A 434 34.37 -16.15 -9.31
N ASP A 435 33.43 -16.69 -8.52
CA ASP A 435 33.37 -18.10 -8.16
C ASP A 435 32.59 -18.93 -9.20
N ASN A 436 31.97 -18.27 -10.19
CA ASN A 436 31.02 -18.87 -11.13
C ASN A 436 31.32 -18.47 -12.59
N VAL A 437 32.55 -18.07 -12.90
CA VAL A 437 32.96 -17.69 -14.26
C VAL A 437 32.89 -18.91 -15.18
N ASN A 438 32.14 -18.78 -16.28
CA ASN A 438 31.90 -19.83 -17.25
C ASN A 438 31.95 -19.30 -18.68
N GLY A 439 33.10 -19.49 -19.30
CA GLY A 439 33.40 -18.91 -20.61
C GLY A 439 33.34 -17.37 -20.54
N PHE A 440 32.44 -16.77 -21.33
CA PHE A 440 32.33 -15.32 -21.41
C PHE A 440 31.57 -14.70 -20.23
N LEU A 441 30.60 -15.42 -19.67
CA LEU A 441 29.69 -14.98 -18.62
C LEU A 441 30.09 -15.58 -17.26
N SER A 442 29.43 -15.15 -16.18
CA SER A 442 29.32 -15.96 -14.98
C SER A 442 27.93 -16.61 -14.95
N SER A 443 27.85 -17.89 -14.61
CA SER A 443 26.57 -18.63 -14.69
C SER A 443 26.42 -19.64 -13.55
N ILE A 444 25.21 -19.76 -13.02
CA ILE A 444 24.82 -20.83 -12.09
C ILE A 444 23.53 -21.50 -12.56
N LEU A 445 23.38 -22.80 -12.24
CA LEU A 445 22.18 -23.57 -12.60
C LEU A 445 20.95 -23.06 -11.86
N ALA A 446 21.10 -22.74 -10.57
CA ALA A 446 19.99 -22.25 -9.80
C ALA A 446 20.43 -21.41 -8.59
N TRP A 447 19.66 -20.37 -8.29
CA TRP A 447 19.65 -19.69 -7.01
C TRP A 447 18.26 -19.90 -6.39
N LEU A 448 18.19 -20.67 -5.30
CA LEU A 448 16.94 -21.22 -4.77
C LEU A 448 16.73 -20.82 -3.32
N GLN A 449 15.67 -20.06 -3.05
CA GLN A 449 15.24 -19.72 -1.71
C GLN A 449 13.87 -20.36 -1.45
N GLY A 450 13.81 -21.34 -0.54
CA GLY A 450 12.58 -22.09 -0.28
C GLY A 450 11.44 -21.25 0.31
N SER A 451 10.25 -21.84 0.43
CA SER A 451 9.04 -21.15 0.92
C SER A 451 9.08 -20.77 2.41
N ASN A 452 9.98 -21.37 3.20
CA ASN A 452 10.02 -21.18 4.65
C ASN A 452 11.18 -20.28 5.09
N GLU A 453 12.01 -19.82 4.15
CA GLU A 453 13.21 -19.06 4.45
C GLU A 453 13.20 -17.73 3.70
N VAL A 454 13.29 -16.63 4.44
CA VAL A 454 13.37 -15.28 3.86
C VAL A 454 14.81 -14.98 3.46
N ALA A 455 15.01 -14.66 2.18
CA ALA A 455 16.25 -14.08 1.67
C ALA A 455 16.25 -12.57 1.88
N GLY A 456 17.42 -12.04 2.25
CA GLY A 456 17.59 -10.61 2.35
C GLY A 456 16.89 -9.99 3.56
N LYS A 457 16.94 -10.64 4.73
CA LYS A 457 16.23 -10.17 5.92
C LYS A 457 16.66 -8.76 6.32
N ARG A 458 15.69 -7.88 6.53
CA ARG A 458 15.94 -6.53 7.04
C ARG A 458 16.34 -6.56 8.51
N ALA A 459 16.90 -5.45 8.97
CA ALA A 459 17.08 -5.22 10.41
C ALA A 459 15.71 -5.08 11.10
N PHE A 460 14.77 -4.41 10.44
CA PHE A 460 13.38 -4.30 10.88
C PHE A 460 12.43 -4.77 9.77
N PRO A 461 11.44 -5.62 10.06
CA PRO A 461 10.38 -5.95 9.09
C PRO A 461 9.54 -4.72 8.72
N GLY A 462 9.52 -3.69 9.59
CA GLY A 462 8.84 -2.43 9.37
C GLY A 462 7.31 -2.55 9.40
N PHE A 463 6.63 -1.41 9.25
CA PHE A 463 5.17 -1.31 9.30
C PHE A 463 4.63 -0.32 8.27
N LEU A 464 3.33 -0.39 7.99
CA LEU A 464 2.62 0.58 7.16
C LEU A 464 1.87 1.55 8.08
N ILE A 465 1.93 2.84 7.78
CA ILE A 465 1.13 3.85 8.50
C ILE A 465 -0.32 3.81 8.00
N HIS A 466 -0.52 3.64 6.70
CA HIS A 466 -1.84 3.43 6.09
C HIS A 466 -1.83 2.11 5.30
N GLN A 467 -2.91 1.33 5.43
CA GLN A 467 -3.03 0.10 4.64
C GLN A 467 -3.43 0.42 3.20
N PRO A 468 -3.03 -0.39 2.21
CA PRO A 468 -3.40 -0.18 0.82
C PRO A 468 -4.91 -0.07 0.58
N ASP A 469 -5.70 -0.87 1.30
CA ASP A 469 -7.16 -0.89 1.12
C ASP A 469 -7.82 0.40 1.64
N ASP A 470 -7.34 0.94 2.77
CA ASP A 470 -7.86 2.20 3.35
C ASP A 470 -7.65 3.40 2.40
N VAL A 471 -6.50 3.40 1.72
CA VAL A 471 -6.05 4.56 0.93
C VAL A 471 -6.77 4.67 -0.41
N ILE A 472 -7.42 3.59 -0.88
CA ILE A 472 -8.24 3.59 -2.10
C ILE A 472 -9.47 4.50 -1.95
N GLU A 473 -9.99 4.64 -0.74
CA GLU A 473 -11.17 5.48 -0.45
C GLU A 473 -10.83 6.95 -0.28
N PHE A 474 -9.54 7.30 -0.14
CA PHE A 474 -9.10 8.68 0.01
C PHE A 474 -9.16 9.40 -1.34
N ASP A 475 -9.72 10.62 -1.35
CA ASP A 475 -9.75 11.51 -2.52
C ASP A 475 -8.36 12.15 -2.76
N VAL A 476 -7.39 11.30 -3.10
CA VAL A 476 -5.99 11.67 -3.36
C VAL A 476 -5.48 10.97 -4.62
N PRO A 477 -4.53 11.56 -5.35
CA PRO A 477 -4.00 10.98 -6.58
C PRO A 477 -3.19 9.71 -6.30
N GLU A 478 -3.06 8.83 -7.29
CA GLU A 478 -2.44 7.50 -7.13
C GLU A 478 -0.98 7.53 -6.64
N ASN A 479 -0.22 8.54 -7.04
CA ASN A 479 1.14 8.75 -6.52
C ASN A 479 1.14 9.09 -5.01
N CYS A 480 0.14 9.85 -4.54
CA CYS A 480 -0.08 10.07 -3.11
C CYS A 480 -0.48 8.77 -2.40
N GLN A 481 -1.36 7.96 -3.02
CA GLN A 481 -1.74 6.66 -2.46
C GLN A 481 -0.53 5.73 -2.26
N THR A 482 0.35 5.71 -3.26
CA THR A 482 1.59 4.93 -3.25
C THR A 482 2.56 5.44 -2.19
N ALA A 483 2.66 6.75 -2.02
CA ALA A 483 3.46 7.35 -0.96
C ALA A 483 2.91 6.98 0.44
N LEU A 484 1.59 7.08 0.65
CA LEU A 484 0.94 6.80 1.95
C LEU A 484 1.10 5.35 2.40
N THR A 485 1.22 4.45 1.45
CA THR A 485 1.35 2.99 1.66
C THR A 485 2.82 2.53 1.66
N GLN A 486 3.78 3.46 1.66
CA GLN A 486 5.19 3.11 1.84
C GLN A 486 5.43 2.53 3.24
N ARG A 487 6.33 1.55 3.28
CA ARG A 487 6.74 0.89 4.52
C ARG A 487 7.79 1.72 5.27
N VAL A 488 7.56 1.90 6.56
CA VAL A 488 8.51 2.50 7.49
C VAL A 488 9.36 1.38 8.11
N LEU A 489 10.66 1.40 7.86
CA LEU A 489 11.64 0.41 8.30
C LEU A 489 12.18 0.75 9.70
N CYS A 490 11.28 0.75 10.68
CA CYS A 490 11.58 0.99 12.08
C CYS A 490 11.19 -0.19 12.96
N ASP A 491 11.70 -0.20 14.19
CA ASP A 491 11.15 -1.03 15.25
C ASP A 491 9.64 -0.75 15.43
N TRP A 492 8.86 -1.79 15.76
CA TRP A 492 7.42 -1.70 15.86
C TRP A 492 6.96 -0.72 16.95
N ASP A 493 7.75 -0.50 18.01
CA ASP A 493 7.42 0.47 19.06
C ASP A 493 7.24 1.91 18.53
N VAL A 494 7.87 2.25 17.40
CA VAL A 494 7.71 3.56 16.77
C VAL A 494 6.29 3.74 16.21
N SER A 495 5.60 2.64 15.85
CA SER A 495 4.22 2.69 15.36
C SER A 495 3.22 3.15 16.41
N ASP A 496 3.57 3.13 17.70
CA ASP A 496 2.74 3.64 18.80
C ASP A 496 2.85 5.16 18.99
N PHE A 497 3.70 5.84 18.20
CA PHE A 497 3.91 7.28 18.31
C PHE A 497 2.88 8.07 17.48
N THR A 498 1.61 7.66 17.53
CA THR A 498 0.49 8.18 16.71
C THR A 498 -0.19 9.41 17.27
N GLN A 499 0.29 9.95 18.39
CA GLN A 499 -0.27 11.14 19.03
C GLN A 499 0.83 12.03 19.60
N PRO A 500 0.61 13.35 19.66
CA PRO A 500 1.51 14.25 20.33
C PRO A 500 1.51 13.92 21.82
N LYS A 501 2.66 13.48 22.33
CA LYS A 501 2.83 13.12 23.73
C LYS A 501 4.28 13.33 24.12
N TYR A 502 4.48 13.85 25.32
CA TYR A 502 5.78 13.97 25.95
C TYR A 502 6.40 12.58 26.16
N ARG A 503 7.63 12.36 25.67
CA ARG A 503 8.30 11.05 25.71
C ARG A 503 9.34 11.02 26.84
N GLY A 504 9.12 10.13 27.80
CA GLY A 504 10.03 9.89 28.92
C GLY A 504 11.15 8.88 28.59
N SER A 505 11.95 8.54 29.60
CA SER A 505 12.92 7.42 29.49
C SER A 505 12.17 6.11 29.30
N LEU A 506 12.75 5.21 28.50
CA LEU A 506 12.26 3.84 28.33
C LEU A 506 12.86 2.86 29.35
N GLU A 507 13.73 3.36 30.24
CA GLU A 507 14.45 2.59 31.26
C GLU A 507 15.26 1.40 30.71
N SER A 508 15.46 1.37 29.38
CA SER A 508 16.16 0.31 28.67
C SER A 508 16.97 0.91 27.53
N LYS A 509 18.30 0.85 27.68
CA LYS A 509 19.22 1.32 26.65
C LYS A 509 19.08 0.50 25.37
N SER A 510 18.94 -0.81 25.45
CA SER A 510 18.78 -1.66 24.27
C SER A 510 17.50 -1.35 23.50
N LYS A 511 16.38 -1.11 24.21
CA LYS A 511 15.11 -0.68 23.59
C LYS A 511 15.25 0.69 22.93
N THR A 512 15.92 1.62 23.61
CA THR A 512 16.19 2.97 23.08
C THR A 512 17.11 2.91 21.86
N ASP A 513 18.14 2.06 21.86
CA ASP A 513 19.04 1.86 20.72
C ASP A 513 18.31 1.27 19.49
N LEU A 514 17.31 0.39 19.68
CA LEU A 514 16.48 -0.13 18.58
C LEU A 514 15.58 0.96 17.97
N ILE A 515 14.88 1.72 18.81
CA ILE A 515 14.06 2.86 18.35
C ILE A 515 14.92 3.91 17.65
N CYS A 516 16.13 4.16 18.17
CA CYS A 516 17.05 5.18 17.69
C CYS A 516 18.03 4.70 16.62
N ASP A 517 17.73 3.58 15.96
CA ASP A 517 18.47 3.16 14.79
C ASP A 517 18.46 4.29 13.73
N ALA A 518 19.62 4.53 13.12
CA ALA A 518 19.77 5.59 12.14
C ALA A 518 18.98 5.29 10.85
N GLY A 519 18.89 4.01 10.46
CA GLY A 519 18.10 3.56 9.32
C GLY A 519 16.60 3.77 9.54
N CYS A 520 16.11 3.56 10.77
CA CYS A 520 14.73 3.90 11.14
C CYS A 520 14.45 5.40 10.94
N GLY A 521 15.30 6.28 11.48
CA GLY A 521 15.16 7.72 11.28
C GLY A 521 15.23 8.13 9.80
N GLU A 522 16.09 7.51 9.01
CA GLU A 522 16.13 7.75 7.57
C GLU A 522 14.85 7.32 6.86
N SER A 523 14.27 6.18 7.24
CA SER A 523 13.04 5.64 6.67
C SER A 523 11.82 6.51 7.00
N LEU A 524 11.64 6.92 8.27
CA LEU A 524 10.58 7.83 8.67
C LEU A 524 10.64 9.17 7.91
N ARG A 525 11.84 9.76 7.84
CA ARG A 525 12.04 11.02 7.10
C ARG A 525 11.76 10.85 5.61
N SER A 526 12.12 9.71 5.04
CA SER A 526 11.85 9.41 3.63
C SER A 526 10.35 9.32 3.37
N TRP A 527 9.61 8.60 4.23
CA TRP A 527 8.16 8.50 4.15
C TRP A 527 7.52 9.89 4.23
N PHE A 528 7.91 10.67 5.24
CA PHE A 528 7.40 12.03 5.45
C PHE A 528 7.60 12.91 4.21
N ASN A 529 8.84 13.04 3.75
CA ASN A 529 9.13 13.90 2.60
C ASN A 529 8.42 13.45 1.32
N THR A 530 8.24 12.13 1.14
CA THR A 530 7.60 11.57 -0.04
C THR A 530 6.10 11.85 -0.04
N VAL A 531 5.40 11.59 1.07
CA VAL A 531 3.96 11.86 1.15
C VAL A 531 3.70 13.38 1.12
N GLU A 532 4.60 14.23 1.66
CA GLU A 532 4.44 15.70 1.62
C GLU A 532 4.50 16.21 0.17
N LEU A 533 5.37 15.59 -0.62
CA LEU A 533 5.54 15.89 -2.02
C LEU A 533 4.39 15.34 -2.88
N ALA A 534 4.06 14.06 -2.70
CA ALA A 534 3.07 13.36 -3.52
C ALA A 534 1.63 13.80 -3.23
N CYS A 535 1.33 14.14 -1.96
CA CYS A 535 0.01 14.55 -1.50
C CYS A 535 -0.16 16.06 -1.35
N ARG A 536 0.75 16.86 -1.92
CA ARG A 536 0.72 18.32 -1.78
C ARG A 536 -0.61 18.91 -2.26
N GLY A 537 -1.28 19.64 -1.39
CA GLY A 537 -2.56 20.29 -1.66
C GLY A 537 -3.80 19.43 -1.35
N TYR A 538 -3.59 18.22 -0.83
CA TYR A 538 -4.65 17.33 -0.37
C TYR A 538 -4.65 17.24 1.16
N THR A 539 -5.80 16.89 1.73
CA THR A 539 -5.98 16.66 3.17
C THR A 539 -6.61 15.30 3.40
N LEU A 540 -6.26 14.64 4.51
CA LEU A 540 -6.91 13.41 4.96
C LEU A 540 -7.75 13.75 6.19
N GLY A 541 -9.08 13.71 6.07
CA GLY A 541 -9.99 14.10 7.16
C GLY A 541 -9.78 15.55 7.63
N GLY A 542 -9.41 16.46 6.72
CA GLY A 542 -9.10 17.87 7.01
C GLY A 542 -7.67 18.13 7.50
N ALA A 543 -6.92 17.11 7.93
CA ALA A 543 -5.54 17.26 8.37
C ALA A 543 -4.53 17.09 7.23
N VAL A 544 -3.28 17.52 7.48
CA VAL A 544 -2.18 17.24 6.57
C VAL A 544 -1.95 15.72 6.43
N PRO A 545 -1.70 15.18 5.23
CA PRO A 545 -1.48 13.74 5.02
C PRO A 545 -0.30 13.15 5.81
N MET A 546 0.59 14.02 6.29
CA MET A 546 1.75 13.70 7.13
C MET A 546 1.46 13.36 8.59
N LEU A 547 0.26 13.65 9.08
CA LEU A 547 0.03 13.92 10.51
C LEU A 547 0.63 12.84 11.43
N TRP A 548 0.28 11.57 11.19
CA TRP A 548 0.73 10.46 12.02
C TRP A 548 2.24 10.21 11.92
N ALA A 549 2.80 10.25 10.71
CA ALA A 549 4.25 10.12 10.52
C ALA A 549 5.02 11.27 11.16
N GLY A 550 4.45 12.47 11.16
CA GLY A 550 5.02 13.62 11.84
C GLY A 550 5.02 13.46 13.35
N TYR A 551 3.96 12.89 13.95
CA TYR A 551 3.96 12.52 15.37
C TYR A 551 5.02 11.47 15.68
N MET A 552 5.16 10.45 14.82
CA MET A 552 6.21 9.44 14.94
C MET A 552 7.61 10.07 14.84
N TRP A 553 7.80 11.01 13.91
CA TRP A 553 9.05 11.74 13.72
C TRP A 553 9.41 12.61 14.92
N ALA A 554 8.44 13.33 15.49
CA ALA A 554 8.64 14.12 16.71
C ALA A 554 9.01 13.21 17.89
N GLY A 555 8.27 12.11 18.09
CA GLY A 555 8.53 11.14 19.15
C GLY A 555 9.89 10.45 19.01
N TYR A 556 10.30 10.09 17.78
CA TYR A 556 11.62 9.55 17.47
C TYR A 556 12.71 10.57 17.86
N ASN A 557 12.63 11.81 17.38
CA ASN A 557 13.65 12.82 17.66
C ASN A 557 13.78 13.11 19.17
N GLU A 558 12.65 13.19 19.88
CA GLU A 558 12.62 13.41 21.33
C GLU A 558 13.29 12.23 22.07
N THR A 559 12.94 10.99 21.71
CA THR A 559 13.50 9.77 22.32
C THR A 559 15.00 9.63 22.05
N CYS A 560 15.44 10.02 20.86
CA CYS A 560 16.80 9.78 20.37
C CYS A 560 17.77 10.93 20.60
N LEU A 561 17.34 12.01 21.26
CA LEU A 561 18.18 13.12 21.62
C LEU A 561 19.30 12.64 22.58
N LYS A 562 20.56 12.90 22.21
CA LYS A 562 21.74 12.62 23.02
C LYS A 562 22.44 13.89 23.48
N ASP A 563 23.07 13.83 24.64
CA ASP A 563 23.99 14.86 25.11
C ASP A 563 25.37 14.75 24.44
N SER A 564 26.31 15.62 24.84
CA SER A 564 27.69 15.60 24.33
C SER A 564 28.50 14.38 24.78
N SER A 565 28.06 13.65 25.81
CA SER A 565 28.69 12.42 26.28
C SER A 565 28.16 11.16 25.57
N GLY A 566 27.10 11.29 24.77
CA GLY A 566 26.44 10.22 24.06
C GLY A 566 25.34 9.52 24.85
N GLN A 567 24.94 10.05 26.01
CA GLN A 567 23.82 9.55 26.80
C GLN A 567 22.48 10.08 26.27
N TYR A 568 21.45 9.24 26.29
CA TYR A 568 20.09 9.65 25.92
C TYR A 568 19.56 10.65 26.92
N CYS A 569 19.04 11.77 26.42
CA CYS A 569 18.61 12.88 27.26
C CYS A 569 17.42 12.52 28.13
N ASN A 570 16.54 11.63 27.69
CA ASN A 570 15.45 11.14 28.52
C ASN A 570 15.93 10.35 29.74
N ASP A 571 17.04 9.61 29.63
CA ASP A 571 17.66 8.88 30.76
C ASP A 571 18.43 9.79 31.71
N VAL A 572 18.88 10.95 31.22
CA VAL A 572 19.47 12.01 32.05
C VAL A 572 18.37 12.74 32.82
N ILE A 573 17.31 13.14 32.13
CA ILE A 573 16.17 13.89 32.70
C ILE A 573 15.38 13.04 33.71
N SER A 574 15.26 11.72 33.50
CA SER A 574 14.54 10.84 34.44
C SER A 574 15.17 10.78 35.83
N LYS A 575 16.44 11.20 35.97
CA LYS A 575 17.18 11.26 37.24
C LYS A 575 17.08 12.61 37.94
N PHE A 576 16.40 13.59 37.32
CA PHE A 576 16.26 14.92 37.90
C PHE A 576 15.40 14.89 39.16
N THR A 577 15.60 15.90 39.99
CA THR A 577 14.86 16.05 41.24
C THR A 577 13.38 16.23 40.95
N SER A 578 12.54 15.34 41.50
CA SER A 578 11.09 15.45 41.37
C SER A 578 10.59 16.69 42.12
N VAL A 579 10.00 17.63 41.38
CA VAL A 579 9.49 18.91 41.90
C VAL A 579 8.02 19.07 41.56
N SER A 580 7.29 19.76 42.44
CA SER A 580 5.86 20.09 42.22
C SER A 580 5.64 21.11 41.10
N ASP A 581 6.68 21.88 40.76
CA ASP A 581 6.63 22.94 39.77
C ASP A 581 8.03 23.19 39.19
N TYR A 582 8.10 23.49 37.88
CA TYR A 582 9.37 23.64 37.17
C TYR A 582 10.21 24.83 37.66
N THR A 583 9.61 25.84 38.31
CA THR A 583 10.34 26.98 38.88
C THR A 583 11.19 26.60 40.09
N LYS A 584 10.90 25.45 40.72
CA LYS A 584 11.63 24.91 41.89
C LYS A 584 12.75 23.95 41.51
N MET A 585 12.92 23.67 40.22
CA MET A 585 13.95 22.75 39.74
C MET A 585 15.35 23.31 40.02
N PRO A 586 16.32 22.48 40.47
CA PRO A 586 17.70 22.88 40.61
C PRO A 586 18.23 23.54 39.34
N ARG A 587 18.98 24.63 39.47
CA ARG A 587 19.48 25.41 38.33
C ARG A 587 20.31 24.56 37.36
N GLU A 588 21.09 23.60 37.87
CA GLU A 588 21.92 22.71 37.08
C GLU A 588 21.13 21.70 36.23
N GLU A 589 20.00 21.21 36.74
CA GLU A 589 19.07 20.33 36.01
C GLU A 589 18.25 21.14 34.99
N MET A 590 17.70 22.28 35.42
CA MET A 590 16.92 23.18 34.58
C MET A 590 17.74 23.73 33.39
N CYS A 591 18.99 24.09 33.63
CA CYS A 591 19.89 24.60 32.60
C CYS A 591 20.72 23.49 31.92
N SER A 592 20.40 22.22 32.17
CA SER A 592 21.08 21.10 31.53
C SER A 592 20.87 21.13 30.02
N THR A 593 21.90 20.74 29.28
CA THR A 593 21.83 20.66 27.80
C THR A 593 20.67 19.79 27.33
N CYS A 594 20.39 18.68 28.02
CA CYS A 594 19.33 17.75 27.65
C CYS A 594 17.94 18.37 27.79
N TYR A 595 17.65 18.99 28.92
CA TYR A 595 16.33 19.55 29.18
C TYR A 595 16.02 20.72 28.26
N VAL A 596 16.99 21.63 28.11
CA VAL A 596 16.88 22.78 27.20
C VAL A 596 16.72 22.33 25.75
N LYS A 597 17.56 21.42 25.26
CA LYS A 597 17.49 20.96 23.86
C LYS A 597 16.20 20.21 23.57
N ARG A 598 15.66 19.44 24.52
CA ARG A 598 14.40 18.72 24.30
C ARG A 598 13.24 19.69 24.16
N LEU A 599 13.10 20.67 25.06
CA LEU A 599 12.04 21.67 24.96
C LEU A 599 12.17 22.52 23.69
N ALA A 600 13.39 22.90 23.31
CA ALA A 600 13.64 23.60 22.05
C ALA A 600 13.31 22.73 20.81
N MET A 601 13.54 21.42 20.88
CA MET A 601 13.18 20.48 19.82
C MET A 601 11.67 20.29 19.70
N MET A 602 10.96 20.19 20.83
CA MET A 602 9.50 20.18 20.86
C MET A 602 8.97 21.47 20.22
N GLN A 603 9.47 22.63 20.64
CA GLN A 603 9.12 23.93 20.07
C GLN A 603 9.36 24.00 18.55
N ALA A 604 10.43 23.38 18.04
CA ALA A 604 10.74 23.40 16.62
C ALA A 604 9.80 22.54 15.75
N SER A 605 8.96 21.69 16.35
CA SER A 605 8.10 20.74 15.64
C SER A 605 6.62 20.98 15.94
N PRO A 606 5.79 21.30 14.93
CA PRO A 606 4.34 21.39 15.10
C PRO A 606 3.67 20.03 15.34
N TYR A 607 4.41 18.93 15.24
CA TYR A 607 3.95 17.57 15.54
C TYR A 607 4.26 17.13 16.98
N SER A 608 4.84 18.01 17.81
CA SER A 608 5.10 17.70 19.21
C SER A 608 3.92 18.12 20.10
N ILE A 609 3.97 17.77 21.39
CA ILE A 609 2.98 18.21 22.39
C ILE A 609 3.22 19.64 22.90
N TYR A 610 4.08 20.42 22.23
CA TYR A 610 4.44 21.75 22.69
C TYR A 610 3.24 22.70 22.64
N ASP A 611 2.81 23.17 23.81
CA ASP A 611 1.63 24.01 24.05
C ASP A 611 2.00 25.23 24.92
N ASP A 612 0.99 25.99 25.34
CA ASP A 612 1.16 27.19 26.18
C ASP A 612 1.89 26.88 27.51
N TYR A 613 1.72 25.67 28.06
CA TYR A 613 2.43 25.24 29.26
C TYR A 613 3.93 25.11 28.99
N TYR A 614 4.31 24.46 27.89
CA TYR A 614 5.72 24.34 27.51
C TYR A 614 6.34 25.65 27.00
N GLU A 615 5.55 26.55 26.42
CA GLU A 615 5.99 27.91 26.10
C GLU A 615 6.44 28.66 27.34
N THR A 616 5.56 28.77 28.35
CA THR A 616 5.89 29.48 29.60
C THR A 616 7.09 28.86 30.31
N GLN A 617 7.19 27.53 30.31
CA GLN A 617 8.33 26.80 30.85
C GLN A 617 9.63 27.13 30.11
N LEU A 618 9.63 27.12 28.76
CA LEU A 618 10.84 27.40 27.98
C LEU A 618 11.28 28.86 28.11
N GLN A 619 10.35 29.81 28.14
CA GLN A 619 10.64 31.23 28.41
C GLN A 619 11.30 31.43 29.78
N TYR A 620 10.79 30.76 30.82
CA TYR A 620 11.38 30.80 32.15
C TYR A 620 12.80 30.24 32.16
N ILE A 621 13.01 29.10 31.53
CA ILE A 621 14.33 28.44 31.42
C ILE A 621 15.32 29.36 30.67
N TYR A 622 14.94 29.92 29.53
CA TYR A 622 15.81 30.84 28.79
C TYR A 622 16.22 32.05 29.62
N THR A 623 15.26 32.65 30.34
CA THR A 623 15.53 33.79 31.21
C THR A 623 16.49 33.41 32.36
N LYS A 624 16.22 32.31 33.07
CA LYS A 624 17.03 31.91 34.24
C LYS A 624 18.39 31.38 33.85
N CYS A 625 18.50 30.67 32.73
CA CYS A 625 19.74 30.08 32.24
C CYS A 625 20.59 31.04 31.40
N GLY A 626 20.08 32.24 31.08
CA GLY A 626 20.80 33.22 30.25
C GLY A 626 20.88 32.81 28.77
N LEU A 627 19.88 32.06 28.30
CA LEU A 627 19.78 31.58 26.93
C LEU A 627 18.77 32.42 26.12
N LYS A 628 18.80 32.27 24.80
CA LYS A 628 17.87 32.90 23.87
C LYS A 628 17.46 31.89 22.80
N GLY A 629 16.19 31.92 22.40
CA GLY A 629 15.63 31.07 21.35
C GLY A 629 14.17 31.41 21.08
N ASN A 630 13.57 30.74 20.11
CA ASN A 630 12.14 30.85 19.86
C ASN A 630 11.38 30.04 20.92
N THR A 631 10.26 30.58 21.41
CA THR A 631 9.37 29.90 22.38
C THR A 631 7.94 29.82 21.87
N THR A 632 7.63 30.44 20.73
CA THR A 632 6.27 30.54 20.23
C THR A 632 5.74 29.15 19.90
N VAL A 633 4.50 28.88 20.32
CA VAL A 633 3.77 27.66 19.99
C VAL A 633 3.62 27.56 18.46
N PRO A 634 4.05 26.44 17.83
CA PRO A 634 3.86 26.25 16.40
C PRO A 634 2.39 26.23 15.99
N ASN A 635 2.10 26.62 14.76
CA ASN A 635 0.74 26.57 14.22
C ASN A 635 0.17 25.14 14.25
N SER A 636 -1.13 25.03 14.54
CA SER A 636 -1.86 23.76 14.49
C SER A 636 -1.80 23.13 13.08
N LEU A 637 -1.61 21.81 13.03
CA LEU A 637 -1.52 21.01 11.81
C LEU A 637 -2.83 20.30 11.45
N THR A 638 -3.71 20.19 12.43
CA THR A 638 -5.13 19.98 12.19
C THR A 638 -5.74 21.34 11.89
N PRO A 639 -6.82 21.40 11.10
CA PRO A 639 -7.60 22.62 11.01
C PRO A 639 -7.79 23.14 12.44
N GLU A 640 -7.59 24.45 12.65
CA GLU A 640 -8.43 25.09 13.66
C GLU A 640 -9.83 24.61 13.32
N LEU A 641 -10.53 24.03 14.30
CA LEU A 641 -11.97 24.05 14.21
C LEU A 641 -12.31 25.54 14.18
N GLU A 642 -12.25 26.16 12.99
CA GLU A 642 -13.06 27.33 12.75
C GLU A 642 -14.44 26.88 13.19
N ASP A 643 -14.95 27.57 14.20
CA ASP A 643 -16.31 27.52 14.70
C ASP A 643 -17.28 28.03 13.60
N ASN A 644 -17.11 27.52 12.37
CA ASN A 644 -17.79 27.90 11.13
C ASN A 644 -18.35 26.66 10.40
N SER A 645 -18.21 25.44 10.94
CA SER A 645 -18.91 24.26 10.41
C SER A 645 -19.75 23.55 11.47
N LEU A 646 -20.68 24.28 12.06
CA LEU A 646 -22.06 23.83 12.06
C LEU A 646 -22.88 25.08 11.80
N ASP A 647 -23.25 25.27 10.54
CA ASP A 647 -24.54 25.91 10.27
C ASP A 647 -25.54 25.17 11.16
N CYS A 648 -25.89 25.81 12.28
CA CYS A 648 -26.97 25.34 13.10
C CYS A 648 -28.16 25.48 12.17
N GLY A 649 -28.60 24.44 11.46
CA GLY A 649 -29.52 24.56 10.31
C GLY A 649 -30.88 25.21 10.60
N THR A 650 -31.07 25.74 11.81
CA THR A 650 -32.18 26.55 12.32
C THR A 650 -31.80 28.02 12.61
N ASP A 651 -30.53 28.40 12.46
CA ASP A 651 -29.87 29.62 12.95
C ASP A 651 -30.06 29.91 14.47
N GLU A 652 -30.69 29.00 15.22
CA GLU A 652 -31.11 29.23 16.60
C GLU A 652 -30.08 28.66 17.59
N TRP A 653 -29.50 29.54 18.40
CA TRP A 653 -28.53 29.16 19.44
C TRP A 653 -29.10 29.41 20.83
N TYR A 654 -28.72 28.53 21.76
CA TYR A 654 -29.13 28.57 23.15
C TYR A 654 -27.93 28.59 24.08
N THR A 655 -27.91 29.50 25.04
CA THR A 655 -26.89 29.52 26.10
C THR A 655 -27.51 29.04 27.40
N THR A 656 -26.94 27.99 27.97
CA THR A 656 -27.47 27.33 29.17
C THR A 656 -27.35 28.20 30.41
N SER A 657 -28.37 28.11 31.27
CA SER A 657 -28.41 28.73 32.60
C SER A 657 -28.10 27.71 33.70
N THR A 658 -27.86 28.18 34.92
CA THR A 658 -27.56 27.30 36.06
C THR A 658 -28.68 26.31 36.33
N GLY A 659 -28.33 25.02 36.36
CA GLY A 659 -29.25 23.93 36.73
C GLY A 659 -30.08 23.36 35.58
N GLU A 660 -29.80 23.73 34.33
CA GLU A 660 -30.54 23.20 33.17
C GLU A 660 -30.03 21.81 32.75
N THR A 661 -30.97 20.91 32.44
CA THR A 661 -30.75 19.59 31.84
C THR A 661 -31.30 19.55 30.40
N CYS A 662 -30.94 18.52 29.63
CA CYS A 662 -31.49 18.35 28.27
C CYS A 662 -33.02 18.28 28.26
N ASP A 663 -33.63 17.62 29.25
CA ASP A 663 -35.10 17.54 29.38
C ASP A 663 -35.73 18.89 29.72
N SER A 664 -35.10 19.66 30.62
CA SER A 664 -35.61 20.98 30.97
C SER A 664 -35.54 21.95 29.77
N ILE A 665 -34.50 21.83 28.94
CA ILE A 665 -34.34 22.62 27.71
C ILE A 665 -35.30 22.11 26.64
N GLY A 666 -35.44 20.80 26.46
CA GLY A 666 -36.36 20.18 25.52
C GLY A 666 -37.81 20.61 25.75
N LEU A 667 -38.27 20.58 27.01
CA LEU A 667 -39.60 21.10 27.40
C LEU A 667 -39.74 22.60 27.16
N LYS A 668 -38.70 23.38 27.49
CA LYS A 668 -38.71 24.85 27.38
C LYS A 668 -38.65 25.32 25.92
N ARG A 669 -37.96 24.59 25.05
CA ARG A 669 -37.69 24.97 23.65
C ARG A 669 -38.50 24.18 22.64
N GLY A 670 -39.25 23.15 23.07
CA GLY A 670 -40.08 22.34 22.19
C GLY A 670 -39.24 21.45 21.27
N VAL A 671 -38.14 20.90 21.77
CA VAL A 671 -37.25 19.99 21.03
C VAL A 671 -37.10 18.67 21.78
N SER A 672 -36.82 17.58 21.07
CA SER A 672 -36.50 16.33 21.74
C SER A 672 -35.12 16.41 22.42
N SER A 673 -34.99 15.77 23.58
CA SER A 673 -33.71 15.72 24.30
C SER A 673 -32.65 14.95 23.51
N ALA A 674 -33.08 13.95 22.72
CA ALA A 674 -32.23 13.20 21.82
C ALA A 674 -31.67 14.06 20.68
N SER A 675 -32.52 14.84 19.99
CA SER A 675 -32.07 15.74 18.91
C SER A 675 -31.15 16.83 19.46
N LEU A 676 -31.44 17.34 20.66
CA LEU A 676 -30.58 18.31 21.34
C LEU A 676 -29.18 17.72 21.66
N PHE A 677 -29.13 16.48 22.13
CA PHE A 677 -27.88 15.76 22.34
C PHE A 677 -27.12 15.53 21.03
N ILE A 678 -27.78 15.00 20.02
CA ILE A 678 -27.19 14.58 18.73
C ILE A 678 -26.56 15.78 18.00
N VAL A 679 -27.20 16.95 18.01
CA VAL A 679 -26.67 18.15 17.35
C VAL A 679 -25.55 18.81 18.15
N ASN A 680 -25.38 18.47 19.43
CA ASN A 680 -24.41 19.08 20.34
C ASN A 680 -23.42 18.07 20.95
N GLN A 681 -23.13 16.97 20.27
CA GLN A 681 -22.36 15.82 20.79
C GLN A 681 -20.97 16.17 21.36
N TYR A 682 -20.34 17.25 20.90
CA TYR A 682 -19.05 17.72 21.44
C TYR A 682 -19.16 18.56 22.72
N ARG A 683 -20.38 19.03 23.03
CA ARG A 683 -20.68 19.97 24.13
C ARG A 683 -21.56 19.33 25.21
N LEU A 684 -22.24 18.23 24.88
CA LEU A 684 -23.11 17.47 25.78
C LEU A 684 -22.58 16.02 25.86
N PRO A 685 -21.92 15.62 26.97
CA PRO A 685 -21.37 14.26 27.12
C PRO A 685 -22.43 13.19 27.39
N ASN A 686 -23.59 13.56 27.97
CA ASN A 686 -24.82 12.75 28.05
C ASN A 686 -26.04 13.65 28.30
N CYS A 687 -27.24 13.13 28.08
CA CYS A 687 -28.52 13.82 28.33
C CYS A 687 -29.43 13.03 29.27
N SER A 688 -28.86 12.25 30.20
CA SER A 688 -29.64 11.56 31.23
C SER A 688 -30.53 12.55 32.01
N ALA A 689 -31.65 12.08 32.57
CA ALA A 689 -32.66 12.94 33.23
C ALA A 689 -32.07 13.89 34.31
N ASP A 690 -30.99 13.45 34.97
CA ASP A 690 -30.32 14.17 36.06
C ASP A 690 -29.04 14.91 35.64
N ALA A 691 -28.66 14.85 34.36
CA ALA A 691 -27.43 15.49 33.87
C ALA A 691 -27.59 17.01 33.71
N VAL A 692 -27.00 17.74 34.66
CA VAL A 692 -26.93 19.21 34.63
C VAL A 692 -25.85 19.65 33.65
N ILE A 693 -26.23 20.53 32.72
CA ILE A 693 -25.34 21.12 31.72
C ILE A 693 -24.62 22.31 32.33
N GLU A 694 -23.33 22.45 32.06
CA GLU A 694 -22.53 23.56 32.57
C GLU A 694 -23.13 24.92 32.13
N PRO A 695 -23.27 25.91 33.05
CA PRO A 695 -23.81 27.22 32.71
C PRO A 695 -22.92 27.96 31.71
N GLY A 696 -23.52 28.63 30.72
CA GLY A 696 -22.78 29.35 29.68
C GLY A 696 -22.42 28.48 28.47
N THR A 697 -22.76 27.19 28.47
CA THR A 697 -22.59 26.31 27.31
C THR A 697 -23.49 26.78 26.17
N LYS A 698 -22.90 27.00 24.99
CA LYS A 698 -23.62 27.42 23.79
C LYS A 698 -24.02 26.20 22.96
N LEU A 699 -25.31 25.91 22.88
CA LEU A 699 -25.91 24.78 22.20
C LEU A 699 -26.63 25.23 20.92
N CYS A 700 -26.45 24.51 19.82
CA CYS A 700 -27.26 24.66 18.63
C CYS A 700 -28.64 24.03 18.86
N MET A 701 -29.70 24.74 18.51
CA MET A 701 -31.07 24.24 18.66
C MET A 701 -31.50 23.42 17.45
N PRO A 702 -31.89 22.15 17.63
CA PRO A 702 -32.50 21.38 16.55
C PRO A 702 -33.88 21.97 16.20
N ALA A 703 -34.46 21.49 15.10
CA ALA A 703 -35.81 21.90 14.71
C ALA A 703 -36.83 21.54 15.80
N LYS A 704 -37.83 22.41 15.98
CA LYS A 704 -38.87 22.22 16.99
C LYS A 704 -39.80 21.08 16.58
N CYS A 705 -40.15 20.23 17.54
CA CYS A 705 -41.23 19.28 17.36
C CYS A 705 -42.55 20.06 17.33
N ASP A 706 -43.50 19.64 16.48
CA ASP A 706 -44.89 20.15 16.53
C ASP A 706 -45.50 20.04 17.94
N ARG A 707 -45.14 18.98 18.66
CA ARG A 707 -45.42 18.80 20.08
C ARG A 707 -44.36 17.91 20.70
N VAL A 708 -43.92 18.24 21.91
CA VAL A 708 -43.06 17.37 22.73
C VAL A 708 -43.89 16.59 23.75
N HIS A 709 -43.44 15.39 24.07
CA HIS A 709 -43.99 14.58 25.15
C HIS A 709 -42.88 14.18 26.11
N GLN A 710 -43.15 14.30 27.41
CA GLN A 710 -42.27 13.76 28.43
C GLN A 710 -42.69 12.31 28.70
N LEU A 711 -41.84 11.41 28.26
CA LEU A 711 -42.04 9.98 28.36
C LEU A 711 -42.12 9.55 29.83
N ARG A 712 -43.11 8.72 30.17
CA ARG A 712 -43.27 8.10 31.49
C ARG A 712 -42.75 6.68 31.48
N THR A 713 -42.32 6.19 32.64
CA THR A 713 -41.66 4.89 32.81
C THR A 713 -42.45 3.68 32.30
N GLU A 714 -43.78 3.79 32.24
CA GLU A 714 -44.71 2.74 31.82
C GLU A 714 -45.10 2.80 30.33
N GLU A 715 -44.68 3.82 29.60
CA GLU A 715 -45.11 4.07 28.23
C GLU A 715 -44.19 3.35 27.21
N ASP A 716 -44.77 2.68 26.22
CA ASP A 716 -44.06 2.18 25.03
C ASP A 716 -44.67 2.80 23.77
N CYS A 717 -44.09 2.59 22.57
CA CYS A 717 -44.69 3.16 21.35
C CYS A 717 -46.15 2.73 21.19
N HIS A 718 -46.49 1.48 21.51
CA HIS A 718 -47.85 0.99 21.35
C HIS A 718 -48.84 1.70 22.27
N LEU A 719 -48.50 1.93 23.54
CA LEU A 719 -49.31 2.68 24.49
C LEU A 719 -49.44 4.15 24.12
N LEU A 720 -48.37 4.75 23.59
CA LEU A 720 -48.39 6.13 23.13
C LEU A 720 -49.24 6.32 21.88
N GLU A 721 -49.14 5.40 20.92
CA GLU A 721 -49.83 5.45 19.63
C GLU A 721 -51.30 5.01 19.73
N SER A 722 -51.61 4.03 20.58
CA SER A 722 -52.99 3.59 20.82
C SER A 722 -53.81 4.57 21.67
N ASN A 723 -53.16 5.50 22.38
CA ASN A 723 -53.85 6.52 23.14
C ASN A 723 -54.42 7.62 22.21
N ALA A 724 -55.73 7.60 22.01
CA ALA A 724 -56.43 8.55 21.14
C ALA A 724 -56.22 10.04 21.50
N THR A 725 -55.81 10.36 22.74
CA THR A 725 -55.48 11.75 23.14
C THR A 725 -54.12 12.21 22.62
N ASN A 726 -53.22 11.28 22.31
CA ASN A 726 -51.92 11.55 21.71
C ASN A 726 -52.02 11.79 20.20
N LYS A 727 -53.12 11.46 19.51
CA LYS A 727 -53.27 11.75 18.07
C LYS A 727 -52.11 11.25 17.20
N LEU A 728 -51.56 10.09 17.52
CA LEU A 728 -50.49 9.41 16.78
C LEU A 728 -51.10 8.19 16.05
N LEU A 729 -50.51 7.80 14.92
CA LEU A 729 -50.78 6.54 14.21
C LEU A 729 -49.73 5.48 14.58
N GLU A 730 -50.03 4.22 14.28
CA GLU A 730 -49.05 3.14 14.46
C GLU A 730 -47.79 3.41 13.63
N GLY A 731 -46.63 3.47 14.30
CA GLY A 731 -45.33 3.80 13.72
C GLY A 731 -44.95 5.29 13.73
N ASP A 732 -45.83 6.18 14.19
CA ASP A 732 -45.55 7.63 14.26
C ASP A 732 -44.46 7.97 15.27
N VAL A 733 -44.37 7.27 16.41
CA VAL A 733 -43.31 7.53 17.41
C VAL A 733 -41.94 7.26 16.81
N GLN A 734 -41.82 6.18 16.02
CA GLN A 734 -40.59 5.84 15.30
C GLN A 734 -40.31 6.82 14.15
N LEU A 735 -41.36 7.24 13.44
CA LEU A 735 -41.27 8.20 12.34
C LEU A 735 -40.70 9.55 12.81
N TYR A 736 -41.15 10.04 13.96
CA TYR A 736 -40.72 11.34 14.50
C TYR A 736 -39.46 11.26 15.38
N ASN A 737 -39.04 10.06 15.78
CA ASN A 737 -37.86 9.83 16.62
C ASN A 737 -37.02 8.70 16.02
N PRO A 738 -36.21 8.97 14.97
CA PRO A 738 -35.55 7.93 14.16
C PRO A 738 -34.51 7.07 14.89
N TRP A 739 -34.13 7.46 16.12
CA TRP A 739 -33.28 6.69 17.02
C TRP A 739 -34.04 5.57 17.76
N VAL A 740 -35.37 5.54 17.66
CA VAL A 740 -36.22 4.45 18.16
C VAL A 740 -36.22 3.31 17.14
N GLY A 741 -35.77 2.13 17.56
CA GLY A 741 -35.61 0.95 16.69
C GLY A 741 -36.93 0.33 16.25
N TYR A 742 -36.86 -0.56 15.26
CA TYR A 742 -38.02 -1.16 14.56
C TYR A 742 -39.05 -1.85 15.48
N ASN A 743 -38.65 -2.31 16.66
CA ASN A 743 -39.53 -2.98 17.62
C ASN A 743 -40.00 -2.07 18.77
N CYS A 744 -39.51 -0.83 18.83
CA CYS A 744 -39.70 0.13 19.93
C CYS A 744 -39.34 -0.37 21.35
N ILE A 745 -38.62 -1.49 21.44
CA ILE A 745 -38.15 -2.05 22.72
C ILE A 745 -37.18 -1.09 23.41
N ASN A 746 -36.46 -0.31 22.62
CA ASN A 746 -35.40 0.58 23.08
C ASN A 746 -35.92 1.95 23.59
N LEU A 747 -37.21 2.26 23.50
CA LEU A 747 -37.75 3.59 23.83
C LEU A 747 -37.46 4.01 25.27
N GLN A 748 -37.71 3.13 26.25
CA GLN A 748 -37.46 3.41 27.67
C GLN A 748 -35.98 3.32 28.02
N GLU A 749 -35.28 2.35 27.44
CA GLU A 749 -33.88 2.06 27.74
C GLU A 749 -32.93 3.21 27.35
N PHE A 750 -33.25 3.94 26.28
CA PHE A 750 -32.43 5.06 25.81
C PHE A 750 -32.68 6.37 26.57
N THR A 751 -33.74 6.48 27.39
CA THR A 751 -33.99 7.69 28.21
C THR A 751 -32.87 7.98 29.20
N ALA A 752 -32.19 6.92 29.65
CA ALA A 752 -31.01 7.02 30.52
C ALA A 752 -29.86 7.79 29.89
N ALA A 753 -29.91 8.09 28.59
CA ALA A 753 -28.82 8.73 27.88
C ALA A 753 -29.22 9.90 27.00
N TYR A 754 -30.39 9.82 26.38
CA TYR A 754 -30.92 10.88 25.53
C TYR A 754 -31.98 11.72 26.23
N GLY A 755 -32.35 11.39 27.46
CA GLY A 755 -33.39 12.09 28.20
C GLY A 755 -34.79 11.60 27.86
N ASN A 756 -35.81 12.22 28.45
CA ASN A 756 -37.19 11.75 28.42
C ASN A 756 -38.09 12.55 27.47
N ILE A 757 -37.57 13.58 26.78
CA ILE A 757 -38.39 14.41 25.90
C ILE A 757 -38.30 13.91 24.46
N ILE A 758 -39.43 13.49 23.91
CA ILE A 758 -39.57 12.96 22.54
C ILE A 758 -40.51 13.81 21.70
N CYS A 759 -40.41 13.72 20.37
CA CYS A 759 -41.31 14.41 19.44
C CYS A 759 -42.59 13.61 19.19
N PHE A 760 -43.75 14.28 19.28
CA PHE A 760 -45.08 13.82 18.88
C PHE A 760 -45.56 14.55 17.61
N GLY A 761 -44.70 14.57 16.60
CA GLY A 761 -44.91 15.20 15.29
C GLY A 761 -43.56 15.46 14.61
N PRO A 762 -43.55 15.74 13.29
CA PRO A 762 -42.33 16.01 12.54
C PRO A 762 -41.59 17.25 13.07
N GLU A 763 -40.27 17.26 12.90
CA GLU A 763 -39.40 18.38 13.24
C GLU A 763 -39.22 19.35 12.04
N PHE A 764 -40.25 20.12 11.60
CA PHE A 764 -40.08 21.15 10.54
C PHE A 764 -41.07 22.33 10.57
N GLU A 765 -40.56 23.56 10.35
CA GLU A 765 -41.32 24.74 9.91
C GLU A 765 -41.63 24.67 8.40
N GLN A 766 -42.88 24.97 8.02
CA GLN A 766 -43.24 25.22 6.63
C GLN A 766 -42.50 26.46 6.09
N ASN A 767 -41.58 26.27 5.13
CA ASN A 767 -41.35 27.28 4.09
C ASN A 767 -41.36 26.64 2.71
N ASN A 768 -42.40 27.02 1.97
CA ASN A 768 -42.87 26.45 0.74
C ASN A 768 -42.16 27.10 -0.46
N THR A 769 -41.29 26.38 -1.17
CA THR A 769 -41.05 26.63 -2.60
C THR A 769 -40.82 25.32 -3.35
N SER A 770 -41.93 24.78 -3.87
CA SER A 770 -42.05 24.06 -5.15
C SER A 770 -40.77 23.50 -5.78
N SER A 771 -40.60 22.17 -5.71
CA SER A 771 -40.12 21.40 -6.86
C SER A 771 -40.76 20.03 -6.87
N ASN A 772 -41.56 19.75 -7.90
CA ASN A 772 -41.89 18.40 -8.31
C ASN A 772 -40.59 17.70 -8.73
N SER A 773 -40.13 16.77 -7.91
CA SER A 773 -39.15 15.76 -8.26
C SER A 773 -39.34 14.60 -7.30
N THR A 774 -39.37 13.39 -7.85
CA THR A 774 -39.40 12.09 -7.15
C THR A 774 -38.70 12.17 -5.79
N ASP A 775 -39.53 12.16 -4.75
CA ASP A 775 -39.11 12.36 -3.37
C ASP A 775 -38.34 11.14 -2.87
N THR A 776 -37.04 11.30 -2.61
CA THR A 776 -36.15 10.31 -1.98
C THR A 776 -36.00 10.54 -0.47
N THR A 777 -36.92 11.24 0.19
CA THR A 777 -36.84 11.54 1.64
C THR A 777 -37.23 10.38 2.56
N THR A 778 -37.21 9.13 2.10
CA THR A 778 -37.24 7.97 3.01
C THR A 778 -35.83 7.69 3.53
N PRO A 779 -35.51 7.89 4.83
CA PRO A 779 -34.26 7.43 5.40
C PRO A 779 -34.21 5.90 5.29
N GLN A 780 -33.21 5.36 4.60
CA GLN A 780 -32.98 3.91 4.55
C GLN A 780 -32.51 3.44 5.94
N PRO A 781 -32.95 2.27 6.42
CA PRO A 781 -32.46 1.71 7.69
C PRO A 781 -30.95 1.49 7.62
N PHE A 782 -30.20 2.05 8.56
CA PHE A 782 -28.77 1.81 8.72
C PHE A 782 -28.54 0.32 9.04
N ASN A 783 -27.63 -0.34 8.31
CA ASN A 783 -27.28 -1.74 8.55
C ASN A 783 -26.16 -1.82 9.61
N PRO A 784 -26.43 -2.24 10.86
CA PRO A 784 -25.41 -2.29 11.91
C PRO A 784 -24.44 -3.49 11.74
N TYR A 785 -24.75 -4.43 10.85
CA TYR A 785 -23.99 -5.65 10.62
C TYR A 785 -22.82 -5.43 9.65
N THR A 786 -21.81 -6.30 9.75
CA THR A 786 -20.63 -6.34 8.90
C THR A 786 -20.51 -7.68 8.19
N TYR A 787 -19.68 -7.79 7.14
CA TYR A 787 -19.44 -9.08 6.47
C TYR A 787 -18.14 -9.74 6.93
N ASP A 788 -17.10 -8.96 7.21
CA ASP A 788 -15.77 -9.47 7.56
C ASP A 788 -15.47 -9.37 9.06
N LYS A 789 -14.93 -10.45 9.64
CA LYS A 789 -14.54 -10.49 11.05
C LYS A 789 -13.19 -9.77 11.20
N ILE A 790 -13.13 -8.79 12.09
CA ILE A 790 -11.89 -8.07 12.42
C ILE A 790 -11.48 -8.43 13.85
N ALA A 791 -10.19 -8.56 14.11
CA ALA A 791 -9.69 -8.82 15.46
C ALA A 791 -9.96 -7.60 16.38
N PRO A 792 -10.23 -7.81 17.68
CA PRO A 792 -10.34 -6.70 18.63
C PRO A 792 -9.03 -5.90 18.68
N PRO A 793 -9.09 -4.58 18.93
CA PRO A 793 -7.92 -3.71 18.99
C PRO A 793 -6.84 -4.25 19.92
N THR A 794 -5.59 -4.25 19.47
CA THR A 794 -4.46 -4.82 20.21
C THR A 794 -4.28 -4.10 21.55
N GLY A 795 -4.22 -4.87 22.64
CA GLY A 795 -4.11 -4.34 24.01
C GLY A 795 -5.45 -4.12 24.72
N ALA A 796 -6.57 -4.11 23.99
CA ALA A 796 -7.89 -4.12 24.58
C ALA A 796 -8.34 -5.53 24.94
N LYS A 797 -8.92 -5.72 26.13
CA LYS A 797 -9.43 -7.03 26.55
C LYS A 797 -10.86 -7.21 26.05
N VAL A 798 -11.17 -8.34 25.42
CA VAL A 798 -12.55 -8.70 25.07
C VAL A 798 -13.24 -9.31 26.29
N PRO A 799 -14.31 -8.70 26.84
CA PRO A 799 -15.03 -9.23 27.98
C PRO A 799 -15.73 -10.55 27.65
N GLN A 800 -15.80 -11.45 28.63
CA GLN A 800 -16.58 -12.68 28.52
C GLN A 800 -18.04 -12.34 28.17
N GLY A 801 -18.59 -13.02 27.16
CA GLY A 801 -19.95 -12.78 26.66
C GLY A 801 -20.03 -11.84 25.45
N THR A 802 -18.90 -11.26 25.02
CA THR A 802 -18.80 -10.50 23.76
C THR A 802 -18.55 -11.43 22.58
N THR A 803 -19.30 -11.28 21.49
CA THR A 803 -19.10 -12.07 20.27
C THR A 803 -17.78 -11.71 19.61
N GLU A 804 -17.01 -12.72 19.22
CA GLU A 804 -15.79 -12.52 18.44
C GLU A 804 -16.08 -12.47 16.92
N ARG A 805 -17.32 -12.75 16.49
CA ARG A 805 -17.77 -12.52 15.10
C ARG A 805 -18.19 -11.07 14.97
N CYS A 806 -17.21 -10.18 15.04
CA CYS A 806 -17.40 -8.76 14.98
C CYS A 806 -16.49 -8.12 13.94
N GLY A 807 -17.04 -7.27 13.08
CA GLY A 807 -16.30 -6.47 12.11
C GLY A 807 -16.02 -5.04 12.57
N ARG A 808 -16.62 -4.58 13.67
CA ARG A 808 -16.33 -3.25 14.26
C ARG A 808 -16.32 -3.32 15.79
N TRP A 809 -15.24 -2.85 16.39
CA TRP A 809 -15.03 -2.88 17.85
C TRP A 809 -14.97 -1.46 18.40
N TYR A 810 -15.51 -1.27 19.59
CA TYR A 810 -15.39 -0.02 20.36
C TYR A 810 -14.65 -0.30 21.67
N VAL A 811 -13.57 0.44 21.93
CA VAL A 811 -12.80 0.31 23.18
C VAL A 811 -13.32 1.34 24.17
N ALA A 812 -13.92 0.89 25.26
CA ALA A 812 -14.50 1.78 26.25
C ALA A 812 -13.42 2.64 26.93
N GLY A 813 -13.64 3.95 26.97
CA GLY A 813 -12.94 4.93 27.80
C GLY A 813 -13.48 4.96 29.23
N LYS A 814 -12.87 5.80 30.08
CA LYS A 814 -13.28 5.95 31.49
C LYS A 814 -14.60 6.72 31.67
N GLU A 815 -14.93 7.59 30.72
CA GLU A 815 -16.12 8.44 30.75
C GLU A 815 -17.23 7.95 29.79
N ASP A 816 -17.02 6.79 29.16
CA ASP A 816 -17.97 6.26 28.19
C ASP A 816 -19.21 5.69 28.88
N SER A 817 -20.36 5.94 28.24
CA SER A 817 -21.63 5.32 28.57
C SER A 817 -22.06 4.38 27.43
N CYS A 818 -22.87 3.36 27.73
CA CYS A 818 -23.32 2.44 26.68
C CYS A 818 -24.10 3.15 25.57
N ALA A 819 -24.78 4.24 25.92
CA ALA A 819 -25.47 5.04 24.94
C ALA A 819 -24.56 5.96 24.12
N HIS A 820 -23.47 6.48 24.70
CA HIS A 820 -22.42 7.11 23.92
C HIS A 820 -21.89 6.13 22.86
N ILE A 821 -21.62 4.88 23.27
CA ILE A 821 -21.17 3.79 22.38
C ILE A 821 -22.20 3.51 21.27
N CYS A 822 -23.48 3.37 21.62
CA CYS A 822 -24.57 3.17 20.65
C CYS A 822 -24.66 4.32 19.64
N ALA A 823 -24.55 5.58 20.12
CA ALA A 823 -24.63 6.78 19.30
C ALA A 823 -23.49 6.84 18.28
N VAL A 824 -22.25 6.75 18.76
CA VAL A 824 -21.05 6.92 17.93
C VAL A 824 -20.78 5.73 17.02
N SER A 825 -21.25 4.54 17.40
CA SER A 825 -21.06 3.32 16.61
C SER A 825 -22.25 2.99 15.69
N SER A 826 -23.35 3.75 15.82
CA SER A 826 -24.60 3.51 15.09
C SER A 826 -25.11 2.07 15.25
N ILE A 827 -25.17 1.61 16.51
CA ILE A 827 -25.67 0.29 16.90
C ILE A 827 -26.82 0.45 17.92
N ASP A 828 -27.90 -0.31 17.75
CA ASP A 828 -29.01 -0.31 18.70
C ASP A 828 -28.64 -1.02 20.02
N ILE A 829 -29.24 -0.58 21.13
CA ILE A 829 -28.87 -1.05 22.47
C ILE A 829 -29.17 -2.56 22.66
N ASP A 830 -30.23 -3.06 22.03
CA ASP A 830 -30.59 -4.48 22.07
C ASP A 830 -29.53 -5.31 21.37
N LEU A 831 -29.07 -4.88 20.19
CA LEU A 831 -27.97 -5.52 19.47
C LEU A 831 -26.66 -5.41 20.23
N LEU A 832 -26.38 -4.27 20.88
CA LEU A 832 -25.22 -4.11 21.75
C LEU A 832 -25.23 -5.14 22.89
N PHE A 833 -26.36 -5.37 23.57
CA PHE A 833 -26.47 -6.39 24.61
C PHE A 833 -26.39 -7.82 24.08
N MET A 834 -27.07 -8.07 22.96
CA MET A 834 -27.08 -9.36 22.28
C MET A 834 -25.68 -9.83 21.89
N VAL A 835 -24.83 -8.89 21.46
CA VAL A 835 -23.45 -9.19 21.03
C VAL A 835 -22.42 -8.95 22.11
N ASN A 836 -22.81 -8.38 23.26
CA ASN A 836 -22.00 -8.17 24.46
C ASN A 836 -22.76 -8.58 25.72
N THR A 837 -23.10 -9.87 25.85
CA THR A 837 -23.98 -10.39 26.90
C THR A 837 -23.49 -10.11 28.34
N GLY A 838 -22.18 -9.87 28.52
CA GLY A 838 -21.59 -9.45 29.80
C GLY A 838 -22.05 -8.07 30.30
N LEU A 839 -22.59 -7.22 29.42
CA LEU A 839 -23.23 -5.95 29.80
C LEU A 839 -24.61 -6.18 30.43
N GLY A 840 -25.17 -7.38 30.31
CA GLY A 840 -26.52 -7.72 30.75
C GLY A 840 -27.58 -7.16 29.80
N THR A 841 -28.80 -7.01 30.30
CA THR A 841 -29.97 -6.57 29.53
C THR A 841 -30.64 -5.34 30.16
N ASP A 842 -29.90 -4.59 30.97
CA ASP A 842 -30.41 -3.42 31.70
C ASP A 842 -29.60 -2.20 31.25
N ALA A 843 -30.23 -1.34 30.45
CA ALA A 843 -29.58 -0.17 29.87
C ALA A 843 -29.20 0.90 30.91
N ALA A 844 -29.96 1.03 32.00
CA ALA A 844 -29.63 1.98 33.07
C ALA A 844 -28.38 1.52 33.84
N ALA A 845 -28.19 0.20 34.00
CA ALA A 845 -27.03 -0.37 34.66
C ALA A 845 -25.85 -0.65 33.72
N CYS A 846 -26.04 -0.51 32.39
CA CYS A 846 -25.05 -0.93 31.40
C CYS A 846 -23.74 -0.14 31.51
N SER A 847 -23.82 1.19 31.61
CA SER A 847 -22.65 2.07 31.64
C SER A 847 -21.73 1.75 32.82
N ALA A 848 -22.29 1.31 33.95
CA ALA A 848 -21.52 0.92 35.14
C ALA A 848 -20.74 -0.41 34.97
N LYS A 849 -21.07 -1.20 33.94
CA LYS A 849 -20.39 -2.47 33.61
C LYS A 849 -19.36 -2.31 32.48
N LEU A 850 -19.26 -1.12 31.90
CA LEU A 850 -18.16 -0.79 31.00
C LEU A 850 -16.86 -0.74 31.80
N VAL A 851 -15.84 -1.41 31.29
CA VAL A 851 -14.51 -1.39 31.89
C VAL A 851 -13.59 -0.71 30.90
N ALA A 852 -13.01 0.42 31.32
CA ALA A 852 -12.10 1.18 30.48
C ALA A 852 -10.94 0.30 29.96
N GLY A 853 -10.69 0.35 28.66
CA GLY A 853 -9.72 -0.50 27.97
C GLY A 853 -10.24 -1.87 27.53
N ASN A 854 -11.52 -2.19 27.77
CA ASN A 854 -12.15 -3.37 27.17
C ASN A 854 -12.74 -3.06 25.79
N ALA A 855 -12.67 -4.02 24.87
CA ALA A 855 -13.26 -3.94 23.53
C ALA A 855 -14.63 -4.62 23.49
N TYR A 856 -15.67 -3.87 23.15
CA TYR A 856 -17.03 -4.32 22.96
C TYR A 856 -17.37 -4.38 21.47
N CYS A 857 -18.11 -5.39 21.04
CA CYS A 857 -18.54 -5.53 19.66
C CYS A 857 -19.66 -4.52 19.35
N VAL A 858 -19.47 -3.69 18.32
CA VAL A 858 -20.45 -2.67 17.89
C VAL A 858 -20.86 -2.80 16.42
N GLY A 859 -20.34 -3.81 15.74
CA GLY A 859 -20.74 -4.16 14.37
C GLY A 859 -20.58 -5.66 14.13
N PRO A 860 -21.48 -6.50 14.65
CA PRO A 860 -21.41 -7.95 14.50
C PRO A 860 -21.48 -8.38 13.03
N ASN A 861 -20.85 -9.49 12.68
CA ASN A 861 -20.97 -10.06 11.34
C ASN A 861 -22.41 -10.51 11.05
N HIS A 862 -22.87 -10.52 9.80
CA HIS A 862 -24.22 -10.98 9.44
C HIS A 862 -24.53 -12.42 9.92
N ASP A 863 -23.51 -13.26 10.08
CA ASP A 863 -23.59 -14.64 10.56
C ASP A 863 -23.27 -14.79 12.07
N TRP A 864 -23.30 -13.71 12.84
CA TRP A 864 -22.88 -13.75 14.25
C TRP A 864 -23.73 -14.67 15.13
N LYS A 865 -24.97 -14.99 14.70
CA LYS A 865 -25.89 -15.93 15.36
C LYS A 865 -25.78 -17.37 14.83
N ASP A 866 -25.04 -17.62 13.76
CA ASP A 866 -24.92 -18.96 13.20
C ASP A 866 -24.12 -19.87 14.16
N PRO A 867 -24.67 -21.01 14.60
CA PRO A 867 -23.92 -21.96 15.41
C PRO A 867 -22.71 -22.45 14.61
N TYR A 868 -21.53 -22.44 15.24
CA TYR A 868 -20.30 -23.02 14.67
C TYR A 868 -20.62 -24.39 14.07
N PRO A 869 -20.23 -24.72 12.82
CA PRO A 869 -20.19 -26.12 12.42
C PRO A 869 -19.27 -26.81 13.43
N GLN A 870 -19.83 -27.69 14.25
CA GLN A 870 -19.03 -28.52 15.14
C GLN A 870 -17.99 -29.21 14.27
N ARG A 871 -16.70 -28.95 14.54
CA ARG A 871 -15.60 -29.73 13.96
C ARG A 871 -15.81 -31.18 14.41
N THR A 872 -16.43 -32.00 13.58
CA THR A 872 -16.23 -33.44 13.66
C THR A 872 -14.75 -33.69 13.43
N SER A 873 -14.11 -34.22 14.46
CA SER A 873 -12.75 -34.75 14.54
C SER A 873 -12.09 -34.99 13.17
N VAL A 874 -11.11 -34.16 12.83
CA VAL A 874 -10.05 -34.55 11.89
C VAL A 874 -8.83 -34.89 12.75
N SER A 875 -8.41 -36.13 12.60
CA SER A 875 -7.32 -36.81 13.29
C SER A 875 -5.99 -36.05 13.22
N THR A 876 -5.42 -35.84 14.41
CA THR A 876 -3.99 -35.87 14.76
C THR A 876 -3.01 -35.20 13.78
N THR A 877 -2.72 -33.92 14.01
CA THR A 877 -1.44 -33.32 13.60
C THR A 877 -0.46 -33.42 14.78
N ILE A 878 0.64 -34.13 14.56
CA ILE A 878 1.74 -34.33 15.49
C ILE A 878 2.54 -33.03 15.58
N TYR A 879 2.67 -32.47 16.79
CA TYR A 879 3.67 -31.44 17.09
C TYR A 879 4.99 -32.13 17.44
N ILE A 880 6.04 -31.87 16.65
CA ILE A 880 7.42 -32.13 17.08
C ILE A 880 7.82 -30.92 17.93
N THR A 881 7.84 -31.10 19.25
CA THR A 881 8.46 -30.17 20.19
C THR A 881 9.90 -30.62 20.45
N ASP A 882 10.85 -29.71 20.27
CA ASP A 882 12.25 -29.90 20.65
C ASP A 882 12.36 -30.29 22.13
N GLY A 883 12.84 -31.51 22.37
CA GLY A 883 13.02 -32.07 23.70
C GLY A 883 14.35 -31.66 24.31
N TYR A 884 14.31 -30.80 25.34
CA TYR A 884 15.26 -30.88 26.45
C TYR A 884 14.61 -31.73 27.55
N VAL A 885 15.15 -32.93 27.77
CA VAL A 885 14.69 -33.88 28.79
C VAL A 885 15.54 -33.71 30.05
N TRP A 886 14.88 -33.45 31.18
CA TRP A 886 15.38 -33.84 32.50
C TRP A 886 14.40 -34.89 33.07
N PRO A 887 14.90 -36.03 33.60
CA PRO A 887 14.02 -37.10 34.08
C PRO A 887 13.47 -36.76 35.46
N ALA A 888 12.16 -36.88 35.63
CA ALA A 888 11.53 -36.97 36.94
C ALA A 888 10.75 -38.30 37.02
N GLU A 889 11.17 -39.12 37.98
CA GLU A 889 10.58 -40.39 38.35
C GLU A 889 9.15 -40.22 38.90
N THR A 890 8.26 -41.08 38.38
CA THR A 890 7.14 -41.81 39.00
C THR A 890 6.50 -41.31 40.30
N GLY A 891 5.17 -41.36 40.32
CA GLY A 891 4.41 -41.51 41.57
C GLY A 891 2.90 -41.43 41.44
N GLU A 892 2.30 -42.55 41.04
CA GLU A 892 0.90 -43.01 41.23
C GLU A 892 -0.28 -42.27 40.59
#